data_AF-A0A2C9D031-F1
#
_entry.id   AF-A0A2C9D031-F1
#
_cell.length_a   1.000
_cell.length_b   1.000
_cell.length_c   1.000
_cell.angle_alpha   90.00
_cell.angle_beta   90.00
_cell.angle_gamma   90.00
#
_symmetry.space_group_name_H-M   'P 1'
#
loop_
_entity.id
_entity.type
_entity.pdbx_description
1 polymer ?
#
loop_
_entity_poly.entity_id
_entity_poly.type
_entity_poly.pdbx_seq_one_letter_code
_entity_poly.pdbx_strand_id
1 'polypeptide(L)'
;MKLQIDLGKYPNIERLLYSETETWSDDAAVLADRIGRQFDERSYLFTNPDIRVAVEAGHIESGYEHWLRHGQAEGRIGTGVSRYCNRLPWSPRVDLERPRVLFYGPVSATSGLGNAARGYAAALALLDIELEVVDSTAAIYPHLKMEIKPHTIDPDIVIVDHNADALNNFFGIVDKSILDNAYTIGIWVWELASFRNEWIEQFSAFDEIWSLSRFSLDAIATIAPPGVTLGVVPCVVEEDVIETTFGRSHFSIPEDAFVFLCVFDVSSVMERKNPYAAIDAFKAAFADDPSVVLVLKYHSQHAAPEKIEAMRAAATAPNILIIDSVLSAEENAALKLVVDCIVSPHRSEGFGFNVAEAMLVGKPVICTNYSSTLDFTSPDNAFLIDCKMVEVDLTEGPYPHGFLWADPDREHIASLMKAVRQGGPDVQRRIERAREDVLSTLSRRAVGEIMDGFISRICESRSAFRNLLNLERRKGYVWRHPRALGHYESLPDDRDWPLISVIVPVYNIQRGYLLECVNSVLGQSYPFWELCLCNDASTLPETIELLEELRGKDQRIKIRNLSANVGISRATNAAVEIATGKYVAFLDNDDTIHPDALRHYAEATILNPDADAFYCDEDKINSANEYVEHYFKPDWSPEHLESCMYVLHMIMVRKSVFVDLEGYREEYTGAQDYDLLLRLSLGNRKIVHIPEVLYHWRIIEGSAAAEVAAKPTALNNARRALEAYAKAKYGPEAFVTDGKLFGLFRVCKSRTNAPPVTLVMTTNNSVKDVEHRGRINLAVHLLQSILEKTDYPSYSVLMVTNGTFDEEGRRLLQESGGREVAYEGDQKNFNFADKANFAITSASTELVVLLNDDMEIRSSDWLWALVDLIQDEGVGAVGARLTYPTNHFQHVGMVLGVNETAAHIYHGHDESTVGYNGYPNIIRNYSAVTGACMATKLSLFKEVGGFDTAFATDFNDTDYCLKLRAKGYRVVYTPFAELYHFESQTAVRSSQSPKEKELFLSRWSEVIANDPYYNRNLRRNSITFEPLEDAWPV
;
A
#
# COMPACT_ATOMS: atom_id res chain seq x y z
N MET A 1 -3.51 -3.99 -55.88
CA MET A 1 -4.77 -3.41 -56.38
C MET A 1 -4.69 -1.92 -56.12
N LYS A 2 -4.49 -1.07 -57.15
CA LYS A 2 -4.36 0.39 -56.97
C LYS A 2 -5.73 0.97 -56.66
N LEU A 3 -5.94 1.43 -55.43
CA LEU A 3 -7.07 2.29 -55.05
C LEU A 3 -6.64 3.73 -55.32
N GLN A 4 -7.31 4.37 -56.28
CA GLN A 4 -7.16 5.76 -56.64
C GLN A 4 -7.98 6.58 -55.64
N ILE A 5 -7.33 7.35 -54.76
CA ILE A 5 -7.99 8.31 -53.87
C ILE A 5 -8.19 9.60 -54.66
N ASP A 6 -9.44 10.06 -54.71
CA ASP A 6 -9.86 11.32 -55.32
C ASP A 6 -9.50 12.50 -54.39
N LEU A 7 -8.49 13.26 -54.78
CA LEU A 7 -7.92 14.40 -54.04
C LEU A 7 -8.80 15.66 -54.08
N GLY A 8 -9.98 15.61 -54.72
CA GLY A 8 -10.90 16.75 -54.85
C GLY A 8 -11.73 17.09 -53.60
N LYS A 9 -11.52 16.44 -52.45
CA LYS A 9 -12.33 16.63 -51.22
C LYS A 9 -11.63 17.40 -50.07
N TYR A 10 -10.41 17.87 -50.26
CA TYR A 10 -9.64 18.60 -49.24
C TYR A 10 -9.09 19.93 -49.79
N PRO A 11 -9.84 21.04 -49.71
CA PRO A 11 -9.48 22.28 -50.40
C PRO A 11 -8.31 23.07 -49.78
N ASN A 12 -7.67 22.59 -48.71
CA ASN A 12 -6.61 23.33 -47.99
C ASN A 12 -5.24 22.63 -47.96
N ILE A 13 -4.96 21.69 -48.87
CA ILE A 13 -3.64 21.02 -48.97
C ILE A 13 -2.65 21.75 -49.92
N GLU A 14 -3.06 22.83 -50.59
CA GLU A 14 -2.17 23.57 -51.52
C GLU A 14 -1.24 24.62 -50.87
N ARG A 15 -1.14 24.68 -49.54
CA ARG A 15 -0.15 25.55 -48.85
C ARG A 15 1.04 24.84 -48.19
N LEU A 16 1.17 23.52 -48.35
CA LEU A 16 2.30 22.76 -47.82
C LEU A 16 3.27 22.21 -48.88
N LEU A 17 3.07 22.54 -50.17
CA LEU A 17 3.92 22.05 -51.26
C LEU A 17 4.17 23.14 -52.31
N TYR A 18 4.83 24.23 -51.92
CA TYR A 18 5.63 25.06 -52.83
C TYR A 18 6.79 25.71 -52.06
N SER A 19 7.84 24.93 -51.84
CA SER A 19 9.22 25.42 -51.90
C SER A 19 10.13 24.31 -52.47
N GLU A 20 9.89 23.94 -53.72
CA GLU A 20 10.98 23.37 -54.52
C GLU A 20 12.02 24.48 -54.71
N THR A 21 13.24 24.23 -54.22
CA THR A 21 14.44 25.09 -54.25
C THR A 21 14.54 26.19 -53.19
N GLU A 22 14.42 25.83 -51.92
CA GLU A 22 15.30 26.42 -50.91
C GLU A 22 16.04 25.30 -50.19
N THR A 23 17.36 25.34 -50.29
CA THR A 23 18.26 24.64 -49.36
C THR A 23 17.72 24.85 -47.95
N TRP A 24 17.46 23.75 -47.24
CA TRP A 24 17.37 23.76 -45.78
C TRP A 24 18.43 24.74 -45.28
N SER A 25 18.04 25.80 -44.57
CA SER A 25 19.04 26.59 -43.87
C SER A 25 19.84 25.61 -43.02
N ASP A 26 21.16 25.81 -42.94
CA ASP A 26 22.05 24.92 -42.18
C ASP A 26 21.50 24.70 -40.74
N ASP A 27 20.72 25.63 -40.21
CA ASP A 27 20.06 25.56 -38.90
C ASP A 27 18.93 24.51 -38.80
N ALA A 28 18.09 24.31 -39.82
CA ALA A 28 16.95 23.37 -39.75
C ALA A 28 17.37 21.91 -39.89
N ALA A 29 18.37 21.63 -40.75
CA ALA A 29 18.95 20.30 -40.89
C ALA A 29 19.80 19.92 -39.66
N VAL A 30 20.54 20.87 -39.09
CA VAL A 30 21.27 20.68 -37.82
C VAL A 30 20.30 20.49 -36.65
N LEU A 31 19.16 21.19 -36.62
CA LEU A 31 18.14 20.99 -35.60
C LEU A 31 17.45 19.62 -35.73
N ALA A 32 17.12 19.18 -36.94
CA ALA A 32 16.55 17.86 -37.21
C ALA A 32 17.53 16.71 -36.87
N ASP A 33 18.82 16.87 -37.14
CA ASP A 33 19.89 15.94 -36.72
C ASP A 33 20.06 15.94 -35.19
N ARG A 34 19.97 17.11 -34.54
CA ARG A 34 20.07 17.23 -33.08
C ARG A 34 18.85 16.63 -32.36
N ILE A 35 17.65 16.81 -32.88
CA ILE A 35 16.40 16.22 -32.37
C ILE A 35 16.40 14.69 -32.61
N GLY A 36 16.82 14.24 -33.80
CA GLY A 36 16.94 12.81 -34.10
C GLY A 36 17.89 12.06 -33.17
N ARG A 37 18.95 12.72 -32.68
CA ARG A 37 19.87 12.15 -31.67
C ARG A 37 19.29 12.09 -30.25
N GLN A 38 18.23 12.84 -29.94
CA GLN A 38 17.57 12.87 -28.63
C GLN A 38 16.33 11.98 -28.56
N PHE A 39 15.80 11.56 -29.72
CA PHE A 39 14.66 10.67 -29.81
C PHE A 39 15.04 9.25 -29.36
N ASP A 40 14.28 8.72 -28.42
CA ASP A 40 14.45 7.37 -27.90
C ASP A 40 13.65 6.37 -28.75
N GLU A 41 14.26 5.99 -29.87
CA GLU A 41 13.74 5.02 -30.84
C GLU A 41 13.27 3.73 -30.18
N ARG A 42 14.05 3.18 -29.25
CA ARG A 42 13.77 1.89 -28.61
C ARG A 42 12.46 1.95 -27.81
N SER A 43 12.29 2.97 -26.98
CA SER A 43 11.06 3.14 -26.20
C SER A 43 9.86 3.45 -27.08
N TYR A 44 10.05 4.23 -28.14
CA TYR A 44 8.98 4.55 -29.08
C TYR A 44 8.45 3.28 -29.75
N LEU A 45 9.32 2.43 -30.28
CA LEU A 45 8.92 1.18 -30.91
C LEU A 45 8.33 0.18 -29.90
N PHE A 46 8.84 0.16 -28.66
CA PHE A 46 8.28 -0.70 -27.61
C PHE A 46 6.84 -0.32 -27.26
N THR A 47 6.58 0.98 -27.09
CA THR A 47 5.24 1.51 -26.76
C THR A 47 4.29 1.53 -27.96
N ASN A 48 4.81 1.39 -29.18
CA ASN A 48 4.06 1.38 -30.43
C ASN A 48 4.36 0.10 -31.23
N PRO A 49 3.84 -1.06 -30.79
CA PRO A 49 4.19 -2.36 -31.36
C PRO A 49 3.78 -2.49 -32.84
N ASP A 50 2.74 -1.77 -33.27
CA ASP A 50 2.32 -1.66 -34.66
C ASP A 50 3.41 -1.01 -35.53
N ILE A 51 4.06 0.04 -35.02
CA ILE A 51 5.16 0.73 -35.70
C ILE A 51 6.43 -0.11 -35.65
N ARG A 52 6.72 -0.80 -34.55
CA ARG A 52 7.82 -1.77 -34.48
C ARG A 52 7.73 -2.79 -35.60
N VAL A 53 6.55 -3.40 -35.78
CA VAL A 53 6.32 -4.37 -36.86
C VAL A 53 6.53 -3.74 -38.24
N ALA A 54 6.07 -2.50 -38.44
CA ALA A 54 6.26 -1.79 -39.71
C ALA A 54 7.73 -1.45 -40.00
N VAL A 55 8.52 -1.09 -38.98
CA VAL A 55 9.97 -0.85 -39.08
C VAL A 55 10.73 -2.15 -39.33
N GLU A 56 10.43 -3.21 -38.59
CA GLU A 56 11.02 -4.55 -38.78
C GLU A 56 10.70 -5.13 -40.17
N ALA A 57 9.52 -4.83 -40.72
CA ALA A 57 9.12 -5.20 -42.07
C ALA A 57 9.70 -4.28 -43.17
N GLY A 58 10.40 -3.21 -42.80
CA GLY A 58 10.99 -2.24 -43.73
C GLY A 58 9.96 -1.35 -44.46
N HIS A 59 8.74 -1.24 -43.94
CA HIS A 59 7.70 -0.35 -44.47
C HIS A 59 7.89 1.11 -44.06
N ILE A 60 8.57 1.32 -42.93
CA ILE A 60 8.91 2.62 -42.33
C ILE A 60 10.40 2.56 -41.97
N GLU A 61 11.14 3.66 -42.15
CA GLU A 61 12.59 3.70 -41.95
C GLU A 61 12.98 3.61 -40.46
N SER A 62 12.24 4.30 -39.59
CA SER A 62 12.43 4.30 -38.14
C SER A 62 11.15 4.78 -37.43
N GLY A 63 11.05 4.49 -36.14
CA GLY A 63 10.07 5.07 -35.23
C GLY A 63 10.16 6.59 -35.18
N TYR A 64 11.37 7.17 -35.24
CA TYR A 64 11.57 8.62 -35.33
C TYR A 64 10.93 9.21 -36.59
N GLU A 65 11.16 8.58 -37.75
CA GLU A 65 10.57 9.02 -39.02
C GLU A 65 9.04 8.96 -38.97
N HIS A 66 8.49 7.87 -38.44
CA HIS A 66 7.05 7.75 -38.23
C HIS A 66 6.54 8.85 -37.29
N TRP A 67 7.20 9.05 -36.14
CA TRP A 67 6.76 10.03 -35.16
C TRP A 67 6.72 11.44 -35.74
N LEU A 68 7.77 11.82 -36.46
CA LEU A 68 7.92 13.14 -37.07
C LEU A 68 6.83 13.41 -38.14
N ARG A 69 6.52 12.40 -38.97
CA ARG A 69 5.57 12.56 -40.10
C ARG A 69 4.12 12.32 -39.74
N HIS A 70 3.86 11.40 -38.81
CA HIS A 70 2.52 10.89 -38.51
C HIS A 70 2.24 10.87 -37.00
N GLY A 71 3.18 10.37 -36.20
CA GLY A 71 2.95 10.14 -34.78
C GLY A 71 2.57 11.40 -33.98
N GLN A 72 3.10 12.58 -34.32
CA GLN A 72 2.68 13.84 -33.67
C GLN A 72 1.21 14.17 -33.93
N ALA A 73 0.73 13.99 -35.16
CA ALA A 73 -0.67 14.21 -35.54
C ALA A 73 -1.60 13.12 -34.98
N GLU A 74 -1.08 11.90 -34.79
CA GLU A 74 -1.77 10.78 -34.13
C GLU A 74 -1.77 10.91 -32.59
N GLY A 75 -1.11 11.92 -32.03
CA GLY A 75 -1.03 12.13 -30.59
C GLY A 75 -0.04 11.22 -29.86
N ARG A 76 0.76 10.42 -30.57
CA ARG A 76 1.76 9.50 -29.98
C ARG A 76 2.89 10.29 -29.30
N ILE A 77 3.28 9.85 -28.11
CA ILE A 77 4.34 10.48 -27.31
C ILE A 77 5.69 10.26 -27.98
N GLY A 78 6.42 11.36 -28.22
CA GLY A 78 7.80 11.31 -28.71
C GLY A 78 8.72 11.08 -27.53
N THR A 79 9.21 9.86 -27.38
CA THR A 79 10.08 9.51 -26.25
C THR A 79 11.40 10.28 -26.37
N GLY A 80 11.75 11.05 -25.32
CA GLY A 80 13.01 11.80 -25.27
C GLY A 80 13.02 13.20 -25.91
N VAL A 81 11.95 13.63 -26.59
CA VAL A 81 11.86 14.97 -27.24
C VAL A 81 10.52 15.64 -26.95
N SER A 82 10.53 16.89 -26.48
CA SER A 82 9.32 17.65 -26.18
C SER A 82 8.68 18.19 -27.46
N ARG A 83 7.36 18.07 -27.60
CA ARG A 83 6.58 18.66 -28.71
C ARG A 83 6.55 20.19 -28.69
N TYR A 84 7.04 20.80 -27.60
CA TYR A 84 7.09 22.24 -27.36
C TYR A 84 8.52 22.79 -27.41
N CYS A 85 9.50 21.98 -27.85
CA CYS A 85 10.93 22.36 -27.84
C CYS A 85 11.27 23.61 -28.68
N ASN A 86 10.43 23.96 -29.66
CA ASN A 86 10.60 25.12 -30.55
C ASN A 86 9.84 26.37 -30.08
N ARG A 87 9.14 26.31 -28.95
CA ARG A 87 8.42 27.46 -28.39
C ARG A 87 9.37 28.63 -28.12
N LEU A 88 9.02 29.82 -28.56
CA LEU A 88 9.78 31.04 -28.28
C LEU A 88 9.54 31.55 -26.86
N PRO A 89 10.57 32.04 -26.15
CA PRO A 89 10.41 32.56 -24.81
C PRO A 89 9.57 33.84 -24.81
N TRP A 90 8.80 34.04 -23.74
CA TRP A 90 8.08 35.28 -23.53
C TRP A 90 9.04 36.48 -23.48
N SER A 91 8.78 37.46 -24.35
CA SER A 91 9.50 38.73 -24.40
C SER A 91 8.52 39.87 -24.07
N PRO A 92 8.48 40.35 -22.81
CA PRO A 92 7.50 41.35 -22.41
C PRO A 92 7.67 42.65 -23.19
N ARG A 93 6.55 43.25 -23.59
CA ARG A 93 6.55 44.60 -24.17
C ARG A 93 6.93 45.63 -23.11
N VAL A 94 7.46 46.78 -23.55
CA VAL A 94 8.02 47.83 -22.68
C VAL A 94 6.97 48.47 -21.75
N ASP A 95 5.69 48.29 -22.05
CA ASP A 95 4.55 48.83 -21.30
C ASP A 95 3.43 47.78 -21.18
N LEU A 96 3.19 47.29 -19.96
CA LEU A 96 2.15 46.30 -19.61
C LEU A 96 1.10 46.92 -18.67
N GLU A 97 0.86 48.24 -18.72
CA GLU A 97 -0.16 48.90 -17.89
C GLU A 97 -1.58 48.34 -18.12
N ARG A 98 -1.88 47.86 -19.32
CA ARG A 98 -3.15 47.19 -19.67
C ARG A 98 -2.87 45.97 -20.57
N PRO A 99 -2.66 44.76 -20.01
CA PRO A 99 -2.23 43.60 -20.79
C PRO A 99 -3.32 43.09 -21.72
N ARG A 100 -2.90 42.57 -22.89
CA ARG A 100 -3.78 41.92 -23.85
C ARG A 100 -3.86 40.43 -23.55
N VAL A 101 -5.05 39.95 -23.20
CA VAL A 101 -5.31 38.59 -22.74
C VAL A 101 -6.16 37.86 -23.77
N LEU A 102 -5.64 36.74 -24.27
CA LEU A 102 -6.38 35.82 -25.13
C LEU A 102 -6.79 34.59 -24.32
N PHE A 103 -8.09 34.39 -24.14
CA PHE A 103 -8.66 33.28 -23.38
C PHE A 103 -9.29 32.25 -24.32
N TYR A 104 -8.72 31.05 -24.38
CA TYR A 104 -9.32 29.89 -25.03
C TYR A 104 -10.06 29.05 -23.98
N GLY A 105 -11.35 28.84 -24.17
CA GLY A 105 -12.10 27.91 -23.32
C GLY A 105 -13.34 27.35 -24.01
N PRO A 106 -13.90 26.23 -23.53
CA PRO A 106 -15.10 25.60 -24.09
C PRO A 106 -16.39 26.36 -23.70
N VAL A 107 -16.47 27.66 -24.00
CA VAL A 107 -17.53 28.56 -23.52
C VAL A 107 -18.93 28.25 -24.05
N SER A 108 -19.05 27.51 -25.16
CA SER A 108 -20.34 27.04 -25.68
C SER A 108 -20.75 25.66 -25.15
N ALA A 109 -19.89 24.98 -24.39
CA ALA A 109 -20.21 23.66 -23.86
C ALA A 109 -21.29 23.74 -22.78
N THR A 110 -22.27 22.84 -22.83
CA THR A 110 -23.34 22.70 -21.83
C THR A 110 -22.93 21.74 -20.70
N SER A 111 -21.66 21.75 -20.33
CA SER A 111 -21.04 20.89 -19.31
C SER A 111 -20.48 21.73 -18.16
N GLY A 112 -20.03 21.06 -17.08
CA GLY A 112 -19.34 21.74 -15.98
C GLY A 112 -18.09 22.51 -16.43
N LEU A 113 -17.34 21.98 -17.40
CA LEU A 113 -16.19 22.68 -18.00
C LEU A 113 -16.62 23.97 -18.72
N GLY A 114 -17.74 23.93 -19.45
CA GLY A 114 -18.28 25.14 -20.09
C GLY A 114 -18.79 26.18 -19.08
N ASN A 115 -19.38 25.74 -17.97
CA ASN A 115 -19.76 26.64 -16.86
C ASN A 115 -18.53 27.33 -16.27
N ALA A 116 -17.46 26.57 -15.99
CA ALA A 116 -16.20 27.12 -15.50
C ALA A 116 -15.60 28.15 -16.47
N ALA A 117 -15.50 27.81 -17.76
CA ALA A 117 -14.95 28.69 -18.79
C ALA A 117 -15.71 30.02 -18.90
N ARG A 118 -17.05 29.97 -18.87
CA ARG A 118 -17.90 31.18 -18.86
C ARG A 118 -17.68 32.03 -17.60
N GLY A 119 -17.55 31.37 -16.44
CA GLY A 119 -17.24 32.01 -15.17
C GLY A 119 -15.90 32.75 -15.22
N TYR A 120 -14.83 32.09 -15.67
CA TYR A 120 -13.51 32.72 -15.82
C TYR A 120 -13.52 33.88 -16.80
N ALA A 121 -14.16 33.73 -17.96
CA ALA A 121 -14.31 34.83 -18.91
C ALA A 121 -15.06 36.03 -18.31
N ALA A 122 -16.10 35.78 -17.52
CA ALA A 122 -16.86 36.83 -16.84
C ALA A 122 -16.05 37.51 -15.72
N ALA A 123 -15.22 36.77 -14.99
CA ALA A 123 -14.32 37.32 -13.98
C ALA A 123 -13.21 38.18 -14.60
N LEU A 124 -12.57 37.70 -15.67
CA LEU A 124 -11.56 38.44 -16.44
C LEU A 124 -12.11 39.75 -17.02
N ALA A 125 -13.39 39.77 -17.44
CA ALA A 125 -14.04 40.96 -17.97
C ALA A 125 -14.24 42.08 -16.92
N LEU A 126 -14.06 41.81 -15.62
CA LEU A 126 -14.07 42.83 -14.57
C LEU A 126 -12.74 43.57 -14.42
N LEU A 127 -11.66 43.03 -14.99
CA LEU A 127 -10.31 43.52 -14.81
C LEU A 127 -9.97 44.61 -15.83
N ASP A 128 -8.98 45.44 -15.51
CA ASP A 128 -8.47 46.46 -16.45
C ASP A 128 -7.49 45.82 -17.47
N ILE A 129 -8.05 45.01 -18.37
CA ILE A 129 -7.34 44.28 -19.42
C ILE A 129 -8.00 44.46 -20.78
N GLU A 130 -7.30 44.12 -21.86
CA GLU A 130 -7.89 43.92 -23.19
C GLU A 130 -8.12 42.41 -23.41
N LEU A 131 -9.37 41.95 -23.26
CA LEU A 131 -9.73 40.53 -23.31
C LEU A 131 -10.35 40.13 -24.65
N GLU A 132 -9.82 39.08 -25.29
CA GLU A 132 -10.49 38.35 -26.36
C GLU A 132 -10.77 36.90 -25.91
N VAL A 133 -12.02 36.46 -26.05
CA VAL A 133 -12.47 35.09 -25.70
C VAL A 133 -12.69 34.29 -26.98
N VAL A 134 -11.98 33.18 -27.12
CA VAL A 134 -12.11 32.25 -28.24
C VAL A 134 -12.74 30.95 -27.78
N ASP A 135 -13.88 30.62 -28.39
CA ASP A 135 -14.55 29.36 -28.13
C ASP A 135 -13.77 28.19 -28.74
N SER A 136 -13.30 27.31 -27.87
CA SER A 136 -12.54 26.11 -28.21
C SER A 136 -13.30 24.83 -27.82
N THR A 137 -14.63 24.90 -27.72
CA THR A 137 -15.52 23.74 -27.47
C THR A 137 -15.27 22.57 -28.46
N ALA A 138 -14.80 22.87 -29.66
CA ALA A 138 -14.38 21.88 -30.66
C ALA A 138 -13.33 20.88 -30.12
N ALA A 139 -12.45 21.30 -29.20
CA ALA A 139 -11.37 20.45 -28.66
C ALA A 139 -11.89 19.35 -27.72
N ILE A 140 -12.99 19.59 -27.01
CA ILE A 140 -13.62 18.60 -26.13
C ILE A 140 -14.64 17.73 -26.89
N TYR A 141 -15.17 18.21 -28.01
CA TYR A 141 -16.10 17.47 -28.88
C TYR A 141 -15.60 17.40 -30.33
N PRO A 142 -14.46 16.73 -30.59
CA PRO A 142 -13.82 16.73 -31.91
C PRO A 142 -14.71 16.15 -33.03
N HIS A 143 -15.72 15.37 -32.67
CA HIS A 143 -16.70 14.80 -33.59
C HIS A 143 -17.73 15.81 -34.12
N LEU A 144 -17.90 16.97 -33.47
CA LEU A 144 -18.92 17.96 -33.83
C LEU A 144 -18.49 18.96 -34.93
N LYS A 145 -17.25 18.89 -35.43
CA LYS A 145 -16.71 19.74 -36.53
C LYS A 145 -17.08 21.22 -36.40
N MET A 146 -16.87 21.80 -35.21
CA MET A 146 -17.12 23.22 -34.96
C MET A 146 -15.96 24.07 -35.52
N GLU A 147 -16.26 25.20 -36.16
CA GLU A 147 -15.23 26.15 -36.63
C GLU A 147 -14.72 27.00 -35.46
N ILE A 148 -13.38 27.10 -35.31
CA ILE A 148 -12.74 28.04 -34.38
C ILE A 148 -12.53 29.36 -35.11
N LYS A 149 -12.99 30.46 -34.49
CA LYS A 149 -12.74 31.80 -35.01
C LYS A 149 -11.26 32.17 -34.82
N PRO A 150 -10.59 32.72 -35.84
CA PRO A 150 -9.24 33.27 -35.66
C PRO A 150 -9.25 34.38 -34.61
N HIS A 151 -8.22 34.45 -33.78
CA HIS A 151 -8.04 35.56 -32.85
C HIS A 151 -7.62 36.83 -33.60
N THR A 152 -7.94 37.99 -33.04
CA THR A 152 -7.69 39.31 -33.65
C THR A 152 -6.64 40.14 -32.91
N ILE A 153 -6.41 39.85 -31.62
CA ILE A 153 -5.36 40.48 -30.82
C ILE A 153 -4.05 39.71 -30.89
N ASP A 154 -2.94 40.42 -30.71
CA ASP A 154 -1.60 39.85 -30.56
C ASP A 154 -1.29 39.80 -29.05
N PRO A 155 -1.49 38.66 -28.35
CA PRO A 155 -1.62 38.64 -26.90
C PRO A 155 -0.31 38.83 -26.13
N ASP A 156 -0.38 39.47 -24.96
CA ASP A 156 0.69 39.46 -23.96
C ASP A 156 0.59 38.21 -23.06
N ILE A 157 -0.65 37.79 -22.78
CA ILE A 157 -0.98 36.61 -21.97
C ILE A 157 -1.96 35.72 -22.75
N VAL A 158 -1.71 34.42 -22.76
CA VAL A 158 -2.61 33.40 -23.33
C VAL A 158 -3.04 32.45 -22.23
N ILE A 159 -4.36 32.32 -22.05
CA ILE A 159 -4.96 31.40 -21.08
C ILE A 159 -5.66 30.29 -21.86
N VAL A 160 -5.36 29.03 -21.54
CA VAL A 160 -5.95 27.85 -22.16
C VAL A 160 -6.68 27.03 -21.09
N ASP A 161 -8.01 27.06 -21.13
CA ASP A 161 -8.90 26.29 -20.27
C ASP A 161 -9.22 24.92 -20.87
N HIS A 162 -8.19 24.07 -20.89
CA HIS A 162 -8.25 22.66 -21.28
C HIS A 162 -7.31 21.85 -20.42
N ASN A 163 -7.80 20.71 -19.91
CA ASN A 163 -7.00 19.81 -19.10
C ASN A 163 -5.85 19.18 -19.90
N ALA A 164 -4.85 18.64 -19.20
CA ALA A 164 -3.62 18.11 -19.81
C ALA A 164 -3.86 17.03 -20.89
N ASP A 165 -4.89 16.19 -20.74
CA ASP A 165 -5.29 15.17 -21.73
C ASP A 165 -5.93 15.74 -22.98
N ALA A 166 -6.63 16.88 -22.87
CA ALA A 166 -7.32 17.53 -23.97
C ALA A 166 -6.39 18.38 -24.85
N LEU A 167 -5.16 18.67 -24.41
CA LEU A 167 -4.22 19.54 -25.15
C LEU A 167 -3.85 19.02 -26.53
N ASN A 168 -3.78 17.70 -26.71
CA ASN A 168 -3.53 17.11 -28.03
C ASN A 168 -4.66 17.45 -29.01
N ASN A 169 -5.92 17.38 -28.57
CA ASN A 169 -7.06 17.75 -29.41
C ASN A 169 -7.08 19.26 -29.67
N PHE A 170 -6.77 20.06 -28.64
CA PHE A 170 -6.70 21.52 -28.75
C PHE A 170 -5.65 21.98 -29.77
N PHE A 171 -4.42 21.49 -29.69
CA PHE A 171 -3.36 21.84 -30.65
C PHE A 171 -3.52 21.13 -32.01
N GLY A 172 -4.48 20.23 -32.16
CA GLY A 172 -4.91 19.70 -33.46
C GLY A 172 -5.75 20.70 -34.26
N ILE A 173 -6.31 21.73 -33.60
CA ILE A 173 -7.21 22.72 -34.20
C ILE A 173 -6.77 24.17 -33.97
N VAL A 174 -5.85 24.41 -33.03
CA VAL A 174 -5.22 25.71 -32.77
C VAL A 174 -3.72 25.61 -33.03
N ASP A 175 -3.16 26.56 -33.79
CA ASP A 175 -1.72 26.58 -34.09
C ASP A 175 -0.91 26.83 -32.81
N LYS A 176 0.17 26.07 -32.61
CA LYS A 176 1.04 26.18 -31.43
C LYS A 176 1.77 27.53 -31.34
N SER A 177 1.83 28.31 -32.43
CA SER A 177 2.42 29.65 -32.44
C SER A 177 1.75 30.62 -31.45
N ILE A 178 0.55 30.31 -30.95
CA ILE A 178 -0.08 31.08 -29.87
C ILE A 178 0.74 31.07 -28.57
N LEU A 179 1.65 30.11 -28.40
CA LEU A 179 2.50 29.99 -27.22
C LEU A 179 3.77 30.85 -27.33
N ASP A 180 4.07 31.36 -28.53
CA ASP A 180 5.29 32.09 -28.82
C ASP A 180 5.15 33.55 -28.38
N ASN A 181 6.20 34.09 -27.76
CA ASN A 181 6.27 35.49 -27.32
C ASN A 181 5.13 35.93 -26.36
N ALA A 182 4.38 34.99 -25.78
CA ALA A 182 3.31 35.24 -24.81
C ALA A 182 3.58 34.52 -23.47
N TYR A 183 3.08 35.09 -22.37
CA TYR A 183 3.01 34.38 -21.09
C TYR A 183 1.80 33.43 -21.12
N THR A 184 2.05 32.14 -20.93
CA THR A 184 1.05 31.09 -21.17
C THR A 184 0.56 30.47 -19.86
N ILE A 185 -0.75 30.36 -19.72
CA ILE A 185 -1.40 29.84 -18.52
C ILE A 185 -2.31 28.69 -18.92
N GLY A 186 -2.15 27.53 -18.29
CA GLY A 186 -3.07 26.40 -18.46
C GLY A 186 -4.03 26.33 -17.27
N ILE A 187 -5.32 26.13 -17.49
CA ILE A 187 -6.28 25.80 -16.43
C ILE A 187 -6.54 24.29 -16.47
N TRP A 188 -6.05 23.57 -15.48
CA TRP A 188 -6.11 22.11 -15.40
C TRP A 188 -6.99 21.64 -14.26
N VAL A 189 -7.66 20.50 -14.47
CA VAL A 189 -8.59 19.91 -13.51
C VAL A 189 -8.29 18.44 -13.38
N TRP A 190 -8.09 17.99 -12.15
CA TRP A 190 -7.80 16.61 -11.86
C TRP A 190 -8.46 16.17 -10.56
N GLU A 191 -8.97 14.94 -10.54
CA GLU A 191 -9.83 14.46 -9.47
C GLU A 191 -9.20 13.39 -8.59
N LEU A 192 -7.97 12.95 -8.82
CA LEU A 192 -7.32 11.96 -7.97
C LEU A 192 -6.07 12.54 -7.31
N ALA A 193 -5.68 12.03 -6.14
CA ALA A 193 -4.50 12.53 -5.44
C ALA A 193 -3.19 12.35 -6.24
N SER A 194 -3.11 11.31 -7.07
CA SER A 194 -1.97 11.08 -7.97
C SER A 194 -2.24 11.68 -9.34
N PHE A 195 -1.31 12.47 -9.89
CA PHE A 195 -1.36 12.94 -11.28
C PHE A 195 -0.63 11.98 -12.22
N ARG A 196 -0.94 12.04 -13.52
CA ARG A 196 -0.39 11.10 -14.50
C ARG A 196 1.02 11.50 -14.92
N ASN A 197 1.99 10.60 -14.70
CA ASN A 197 3.39 10.82 -15.06
C ASN A 197 3.59 11.06 -16.57
N GLU A 198 2.71 10.48 -17.40
CA GLU A 198 2.74 10.68 -18.87
C GLU A 198 2.52 12.14 -19.29
N TRP A 199 1.91 12.96 -18.43
CA TRP A 199 1.60 14.35 -18.73
C TRP A 199 2.71 15.32 -18.37
N ILE A 200 3.88 14.84 -17.90
CA ILE A 200 5.02 15.71 -17.58
C ILE A 200 5.46 16.59 -18.76
N GLU A 201 5.31 16.11 -20.01
CA GLU A 201 5.64 16.88 -21.21
C GLU A 201 4.71 18.08 -21.44
N GLN A 202 3.49 18.06 -20.88
CA GLN A 202 2.50 19.12 -21.07
C GLN A 202 2.86 20.40 -20.32
N PHE A 203 3.66 20.29 -19.25
CA PHE A 203 4.19 21.46 -18.53
C PHE A 203 5.09 22.35 -19.41
N SER A 204 5.70 21.80 -20.47
CA SER A 204 6.51 22.61 -21.39
C SER A 204 5.67 23.61 -22.19
N ALA A 205 4.35 23.40 -22.30
CA ALA A 205 3.45 24.31 -23.00
C ALA A 205 3.16 25.60 -22.21
N PHE A 206 3.30 25.57 -20.87
CA PHE A 206 2.79 26.63 -19.99
C PHE A 206 3.87 27.26 -19.10
N ASP A 207 3.69 28.53 -18.76
CA ASP A 207 4.47 29.22 -17.75
C ASP A 207 3.92 29.02 -16.34
N GLU A 208 2.61 28.87 -16.29
CA GLU A 208 1.83 28.78 -15.07
C GLU A 208 0.65 27.84 -15.29
N ILE A 209 0.34 27.07 -14.27
CA ILE A 209 -0.85 26.21 -14.23
C ILE A 209 -1.74 26.71 -13.11
N TRP A 210 -2.97 27.04 -13.48
CA TRP A 210 -4.06 27.26 -12.55
C TRP A 210 -4.87 25.98 -12.42
N SER A 211 -5.36 25.73 -11.22
CA SER A 211 -6.33 24.67 -10.97
C SER A 211 -7.46 25.18 -10.11
N LEU A 212 -8.63 24.57 -10.24
CA LEU A 212 -9.84 25.06 -9.57
C LEU A 212 -9.86 24.79 -8.07
N SER A 213 -8.99 23.92 -7.56
CA SER A 213 -8.93 23.57 -6.15
C SER A 213 -7.50 23.29 -5.70
N ARG A 214 -7.28 23.38 -4.37
CA ARG A 214 -6.05 22.95 -3.72
C ARG A 214 -5.82 21.47 -3.93
N PHE A 215 -6.85 20.63 -3.79
CA PHE A 215 -6.74 19.19 -4.00
C PHE A 215 -6.19 18.84 -5.40
N SER A 216 -6.78 19.42 -6.45
CA SER A 216 -6.34 19.22 -7.83
C SER A 216 -4.93 19.79 -8.06
N LEU A 217 -4.64 20.98 -7.49
CA LEU A 217 -3.31 21.58 -7.60
C LEU A 217 -2.23 20.75 -6.90
N ASP A 218 -2.52 20.18 -5.73
CA ASP A 218 -1.59 19.36 -4.96
C ASP A 218 -1.27 18.06 -5.72
N ALA A 219 -2.25 17.47 -6.40
CA ALA A 219 -2.02 16.35 -7.30
C ALA A 219 -1.11 16.73 -8.47
N ILE A 220 -1.39 17.84 -9.16
CA ILE A 220 -0.55 18.36 -10.25
C ILE A 220 0.88 18.65 -9.74
N ALA A 221 0.99 19.21 -8.53
CA ALA A 221 2.25 19.57 -7.90
C ALA A 221 3.16 18.38 -7.61
N THR A 222 2.63 17.14 -7.57
CA THR A 222 3.44 15.95 -7.29
C THR A 222 4.55 15.73 -8.30
N ILE A 223 4.31 16.11 -9.57
CA ILE A 223 5.29 15.97 -10.65
C ILE A 223 5.62 17.29 -11.35
N ALA A 224 5.04 18.41 -10.89
CA ALA A 224 5.26 19.72 -11.48
C ALA A 224 6.73 20.16 -11.36
N PRO A 225 7.40 20.52 -12.47
CA PRO A 225 8.78 20.95 -12.42
C PRO A 225 8.99 22.30 -11.69
N PRO A 226 10.14 22.56 -11.04
CA PRO A 226 10.42 23.75 -10.19
C PRO A 226 10.36 25.12 -10.88
N GLY A 227 10.14 25.16 -12.20
CA GLY A 227 10.02 26.38 -13.00
C GLY A 227 8.59 26.71 -13.44
N VAL A 228 7.61 25.89 -13.07
CA VAL A 228 6.19 26.12 -13.38
C VAL A 228 5.52 26.75 -12.16
N THR A 229 4.90 27.91 -12.33
CA THR A 229 4.10 28.50 -11.26
C THR A 229 2.79 27.72 -11.12
N LEU A 230 2.36 27.44 -9.90
CA LEU A 230 1.11 26.75 -9.60
C LEU A 230 0.19 27.66 -8.79
N GLY A 231 -1.08 27.77 -9.19
CA GLY A 231 -2.07 28.64 -8.55
C GLY A 231 -3.45 27.99 -8.42
N VAL A 232 -4.20 28.36 -7.37
CA VAL A 232 -5.61 27.97 -7.25
C VAL A 232 -6.49 29.11 -7.72
N VAL A 233 -7.35 28.86 -8.71
CA VAL A 233 -8.34 29.80 -9.23
C VAL A 233 -9.70 29.09 -9.28
N PRO A 234 -10.53 29.21 -8.24
CA PRO A 234 -11.77 28.44 -8.13
C PRO A 234 -12.79 28.85 -9.18
N CYS A 235 -13.75 27.96 -9.48
CA CYS A 235 -14.81 28.28 -10.42
C CYS A 235 -15.76 29.36 -9.86
N VAL A 236 -16.29 30.21 -10.74
CA VAL A 236 -17.29 31.22 -10.37
C VAL A 236 -18.64 30.54 -10.10
N VAL A 237 -19.23 30.88 -8.96
CA VAL A 237 -20.58 30.46 -8.53
C VAL A 237 -21.34 31.71 -8.09
N GLU A 238 -22.38 32.08 -8.82
CA GLU A 238 -23.21 33.27 -8.55
C GLU A 238 -24.69 32.99 -8.77
N GLU A 239 -25.53 33.81 -8.13
CA GLU A 239 -26.97 33.79 -8.40
C GLU A 239 -27.22 34.52 -9.71
N ASP A 240 -27.46 33.77 -10.79
CA ASP A 240 -28.18 34.34 -11.91
C ASP A 240 -29.61 34.66 -11.42
N VAL A 241 -30.08 35.90 -11.65
CA VAL A 241 -31.47 36.26 -11.37
C VAL A 241 -32.36 35.52 -12.38
N ILE A 242 -32.65 34.27 -12.08
CA ILE A 242 -33.56 33.42 -12.84
C ILE A 242 -34.91 33.52 -12.13
N GLU A 243 -35.79 34.38 -12.66
CA GLU A 243 -37.21 34.38 -12.29
C GLU A 243 -37.83 33.06 -12.79
N THR A 244 -37.76 32.01 -11.97
CA THR A 244 -38.35 30.71 -12.31
C THR A 244 -39.82 30.63 -11.91
N THR A 245 -40.65 30.03 -12.77
CA THR A 245 -42.06 29.73 -12.50
C THR A 245 -42.31 28.24 -12.17
N PHE A 246 -41.26 27.41 -12.16
CA PHE A 246 -41.38 25.96 -11.99
C PHE A 246 -41.39 25.54 -10.51
N GLY A 247 -42.48 24.90 -10.07
CA GLY A 247 -42.64 24.32 -8.73
C GLY A 247 -42.42 22.79 -8.68
N ARG A 248 -42.63 22.16 -7.51
CA ARG A 248 -42.46 20.70 -7.31
C ARG A 248 -43.30 19.86 -8.27
N SER A 249 -44.54 20.26 -8.52
CA SER A 249 -45.44 19.60 -9.48
C SER A 249 -44.89 19.49 -10.91
N HIS A 250 -44.10 20.46 -11.40
CA HIS A 250 -43.45 20.39 -12.72
C HIS A 250 -42.52 19.17 -12.83
N PHE A 251 -41.82 18.86 -11.74
CA PHE A 251 -40.88 17.74 -11.66
C PHE A 251 -41.53 16.45 -11.15
N SER A 252 -42.86 16.40 -10.99
CA SER A 252 -43.57 15.27 -10.37
C SER A 252 -43.14 14.96 -8.94
N ILE A 253 -42.68 15.98 -8.20
CA ILE A 253 -42.31 15.88 -6.79
C ILE A 253 -43.55 16.14 -5.92
N PRO A 254 -43.86 15.31 -4.89
CA PRO A 254 -44.96 15.58 -3.97
C PRO A 254 -44.73 16.85 -3.14
N GLU A 255 -45.78 17.69 -3.00
CA GLU A 255 -45.66 18.99 -2.33
C GLU A 255 -45.29 18.87 -0.84
N ASP A 256 -45.82 17.87 -0.12
CA ASP A 256 -45.60 17.68 1.32
C ASP A 256 -44.39 16.79 1.66
N ALA A 257 -43.63 16.31 0.67
CA ALA A 257 -42.49 15.42 0.90
C ALA A 257 -41.22 16.20 1.27
N PHE A 258 -40.35 15.57 2.06
CA PHE A 258 -38.96 15.99 2.23
C PHE A 258 -38.10 15.40 1.11
N VAL A 259 -37.39 16.23 0.36
CA VAL A 259 -36.77 15.81 -0.91
C VAL A 259 -35.25 15.88 -0.84
N PHE A 260 -34.61 14.72 -0.97
CA PHE A 260 -33.17 14.60 -1.25
C PHE A 260 -32.94 14.60 -2.75
N LEU A 261 -31.93 15.35 -3.22
CA LEU A 261 -31.56 15.41 -4.63
C LEU A 261 -30.13 14.90 -4.82
N CYS A 262 -29.97 13.90 -5.70
CA CYS A 262 -28.66 13.48 -6.20
C CYS A 262 -28.58 13.80 -7.71
N VAL A 263 -27.63 14.65 -8.09
CA VAL A 263 -27.41 15.08 -9.48
C VAL A 263 -26.07 14.57 -9.98
N PHE A 264 -26.06 13.88 -11.12
CA PHE A 264 -24.84 13.35 -11.73
C PHE A 264 -24.91 13.28 -13.26
N ASP A 265 -23.74 13.19 -13.90
CA ASP A 265 -23.64 13.01 -15.35
C ASP A 265 -22.99 11.65 -15.66
N VAL A 266 -23.69 10.81 -16.42
CA VAL A 266 -23.22 9.47 -16.79
C VAL A 266 -21.99 9.55 -17.70
N SER A 267 -21.89 10.60 -18.52
CA SER A 267 -20.72 10.84 -19.39
C SER A 267 -19.47 11.24 -18.60
N SER A 268 -19.61 11.57 -17.31
CA SER A 268 -18.56 12.00 -16.40
C SER A 268 -18.05 10.89 -15.46
N VAL A 269 -18.20 9.62 -15.90
CA VAL A 269 -17.93 8.35 -15.20
C VAL A 269 -18.87 8.11 -14.00
N MET A 270 -19.80 7.16 -14.14
CA MET A 270 -20.84 6.89 -13.13
C MET A 270 -20.25 6.41 -11.80
N GLU A 271 -19.22 5.57 -11.84
CA GLU A 271 -18.53 5.02 -10.67
C GLU A 271 -17.93 6.13 -9.81
N ARG A 272 -17.41 7.20 -10.43
CA ARG A 272 -16.88 8.36 -9.73
C ARG A 272 -17.97 9.14 -9.00
N LYS A 273 -19.15 9.32 -9.62
CA LYS A 273 -20.28 10.03 -9.00
C LYS A 273 -21.05 9.18 -7.99
N ASN A 274 -20.95 7.85 -8.12
CA ASN A 274 -21.47 6.83 -7.21
C ASN A 274 -22.93 7.03 -6.78
N PRO A 275 -23.90 7.12 -7.72
CA PRO A 275 -25.31 7.26 -7.38
C PRO A 275 -25.86 6.06 -6.59
N TYR A 276 -25.22 4.89 -6.68
CA TYR A 276 -25.57 3.70 -5.91
C TYR A 276 -25.47 3.94 -4.41
N ALA A 277 -24.44 4.65 -3.94
CA ALA A 277 -24.32 4.98 -2.51
C ALA A 277 -25.49 5.85 -2.00
N ALA A 278 -26.00 6.78 -2.81
CA ALA A 278 -27.21 7.55 -2.45
C ALA A 278 -28.46 6.66 -2.39
N ILE A 279 -28.63 5.76 -3.37
CA ILE A 279 -29.76 4.83 -3.42
C ILE A 279 -29.76 3.89 -2.22
N ASP A 280 -28.63 3.25 -1.94
CA ASP A 280 -28.47 2.27 -0.85
C ASP A 280 -28.73 2.93 0.51
N ALA A 281 -28.10 4.08 0.75
CA ALA A 281 -28.27 4.83 1.99
C ALA A 281 -29.70 5.35 2.18
N PHE A 282 -30.33 5.84 1.12
CA PHE A 282 -31.72 6.29 1.16
C PHE A 282 -32.67 5.14 1.47
N LYS A 283 -32.49 3.97 0.83
CA LYS A 283 -33.28 2.78 1.11
C LYS A 283 -33.14 2.34 2.57
N ALA A 284 -31.91 2.32 3.09
CA ALA A 284 -31.64 1.99 4.48
C ALA A 284 -32.26 2.99 5.47
N ALA A 285 -32.48 4.23 5.04
CA ALA A 285 -33.05 5.28 5.89
C ALA A 285 -34.58 5.40 5.79
N PHE A 286 -35.15 5.29 4.59
CA PHE A 286 -36.51 5.77 4.26
C PHE A 286 -37.28 4.92 3.24
N ALA A 287 -36.87 3.69 2.90
CA ALA A 287 -37.53 2.90 1.84
C ALA A 287 -39.07 2.81 1.98
N ASP A 288 -39.58 2.75 3.21
CA ASP A 288 -41.01 2.63 3.52
C ASP A 288 -41.66 3.94 4.00
N ASP A 289 -40.96 5.07 3.96
CA ASP A 289 -41.47 6.38 4.37
C ASP A 289 -41.91 7.21 3.15
N PRO A 290 -43.22 7.28 2.84
CA PRO A 290 -43.71 8.04 1.70
C PRO A 290 -43.61 9.55 1.88
N SER A 291 -43.27 10.04 3.08
CA SER A 291 -43.07 11.48 3.35
C SER A 291 -41.66 11.96 2.96
N VAL A 292 -40.79 11.06 2.49
CA VAL A 292 -39.42 11.39 2.07
C VAL A 292 -39.19 10.83 0.67
N VAL A 293 -38.62 11.64 -0.22
CA VAL A 293 -38.36 11.28 -1.62
C VAL A 293 -36.88 11.47 -1.94
N LEU A 294 -36.29 10.53 -2.67
CA LEU A 294 -35.00 10.72 -3.33
C LEU A 294 -35.23 11.00 -4.82
N VAL A 295 -34.77 12.15 -5.29
CA VAL A 295 -34.74 12.50 -6.71
C VAL A 295 -33.35 12.21 -7.26
N LEU A 296 -33.27 11.30 -8.23
CA LEU A 296 -32.09 11.03 -9.02
C LEU A 296 -32.20 11.79 -10.34
N LYS A 297 -31.44 12.88 -10.47
CA LYS A 297 -31.36 13.65 -11.72
C LYS A 297 -30.06 13.28 -12.44
N TYR A 298 -30.16 12.77 -13.66
CA TYR A 298 -28.97 12.51 -14.45
C TYR A 298 -29.05 13.01 -15.88
N HIS A 299 -27.89 13.26 -16.48
CA HIS A 299 -27.73 13.48 -17.91
C HIS A 299 -26.99 12.29 -18.53
N SER A 300 -27.39 11.88 -19.74
CA SER A 300 -26.72 10.83 -20.49
C SER A 300 -26.72 11.21 -21.96
N GLN A 301 -25.57 11.60 -22.51
CA GLN A 301 -25.41 11.81 -23.96
C GLN A 301 -25.31 10.46 -24.70
N HIS A 302 -26.27 9.55 -24.47
CA HIS A 302 -26.31 8.18 -25.00
C HIS A 302 -25.19 7.24 -24.48
N ALA A 303 -24.54 7.58 -23.37
CA ALA A 303 -23.48 6.77 -22.77
C ALA A 303 -24.04 5.63 -21.89
N ALA A 304 -23.47 4.43 -22.02
CA ALA A 304 -23.59 3.28 -21.11
C ALA A 304 -25.02 2.86 -20.69
N PRO A 305 -25.86 2.38 -21.63
CA PRO A 305 -27.24 1.94 -21.34
C PRO A 305 -27.31 0.83 -20.27
N GLU A 306 -26.33 -0.07 -20.23
CA GLU A 306 -26.27 -1.14 -19.22
C GLU A 306 -26.08 -0.59 -17.79
N LYS A 307 -25.22 0.42 -17.62
CA LYS A 307 -25.00 1.08 -16.31
C LYS A 307 -26.27 1.82 -15.84
N ILE A 308 -27.01 2.42 -16.76
CA ILE A 308 -28.30 3.08 -16.47
C ILE A 308 -29.35 2.05 -16.04
N GLU A 309 -29.47 0.93 -16.77
CA GLU A 309 -30.44 -0.12 -16.44
C GLU A 309 -30.15 -0.74 -15.06
N ALA A 310 -28.88 -1.01 -14.75
CA ALA A 310 -28.45 -1.47 -13.44
C ALA A 310 -28.82 -0.49 -12.32
N MET A 311 -28.61 0.81 -12.55
CA MET A 311 -29.00 1.86 -11.60
C MET A 311 -30.53 1.93 -11.42
N ARG A 312 -31.32 1.79 -12.49
CA ARG A 312 -32.79 1.76 -12.41
C ARG A 312 -33.29 0.54 -11.62
N ALA A 313 -32.66 -0.62 -11.83
CA ALA A 313 -32.95 -1.82 -11.05
C ALA A 313 -32.61 -1.64 -9.56
N ALA A 314 -31.55 -0.88 -9.25
CA ALA A 314 -31.22 -0.49 -7.89
C ALA A 314 -32.21 0.54 -7.31
N ALA A 315 -32.84 1.40 -8.12
CA ALA A 315 -33.72 2.49 -7.70
C ALA A 315 -35.22 2.14 -7.63
N THR A 316 -35.58 0.90 -7.26
CA THR A 316 -36.96 0.38 -7.31
C THR A 316 -37.90 0.78 -6.17
N ALA A 317 -37.43 1.51 -5.16
CA ALA A 317 -38.30 1.93 -4.05
C ALA A 317 -39.32 2.97 -4.54
N PRO A 318 -40.59 2.92 -4.07
CA PRO A 318 -41.68 3.74 -4.62
C PRO A 318 -41.51 5.24 -4.38
N ASN A 319 -40.65 5.63 -3.46
CA ASN A 319 -40.29 7.00 -3.12
C ASN A 319 -38.93 7.44 -3.70
N ILE A 320 -38.44 6.74 -4.74
CA ILE A 320 -37.32 7.21 -5.56
C ILE A 320 -37.85 7.68 -6.92
N LEU A 321 -37.64 8.95 -7.23
CA LEU A 321 -38.00 9.58 -8.50
C LEU A 321 -36.77 9.70 -9.39
N ILE A 322 -36.88 9.31 -10.66
CA ILE A 322 -35.80 9.49 -11.65
C ILE A 322 -36.21 10.56 -12.65
N ILE A 323 -35.35 11.56 -12.85
CA ILE A 323 -35.49 12.59 -13.87
C ILE A 323 -34.36 12.40 -14.90
N ASP A 324 -34.67 11.80 -16.03
CA ASP A 324 -33.74 11.49 -17.13
C ASP A 324 -33.87 12.44 -18.34
N SER A 325 -34.87 13.33 -18.32
CA SER A 325 -35.06 14.36 -19.35
C SER A 325 -33.93 15.40 -19.34
N VAL A 326 -33.62 15.98 -20.50
CA VAL A 326 -32.71 17.13 -20.57
C VAL A 326 -33.46 18.36 -20.05
N LEU A 327 -32.99 18.93 -18.94
CA LEU A 327 -33.55 20.14 -18.35
C LEU A 327 -32.83 21.38 -18.90
N SER A 328 -33.58 22.45 -19.14
CA SER A 328 -33.02 23.77 -19.42
C SER A 328 -32.25 24.34 -18.21
N ALA A 329 -31.48 25.40 -18.41
CA ALA A 329 -30.78 26.07 -17.30
C ALA A 329 -31.76 26.58 -16.22
N GLU A 330 -32.90 27.14 -16.64
CA GLU A 330 -33.97 27.60 -15.74
C GLU A 330 -34.58 26.43 -14.94
N GLU A 331 -34.87 25.30 -15.59
CA GLU A 331 -35.40 24.11 -14.90
C GLU A 331 -34.38 23.50 -13.92
N ASN A 332 -33.10 23.47 -14.27
CA ASN A 332 -32.06 22.97 -13.36
C ASN A 332 -31.92 23.85 -12.11
N ALA A 333 -32.00 25.18 -12.26
CA ALA A 333 -32.00 26.11 -11.15
C ALA A 333 -33.27 25.93 -10.29
N ALA A 334 -34.44 25.83 -10.93
CA ALA A 334 -35.71 25.61 -10.24
C ALA A 334 -35.73 24.31 -9.43
N LEU A 335 -35.20 23.22 -9.99
CA LEU A 335 -35.11 21.93 -9.31
C LEU A 335 -34.34 22.06 -7.99
N LYS A 336 -33.20 22.76 -7.98
CA LYS A 336 -32.40 23.00 -6.76
C LYS A 336 -33.15 23.84 -5.72
N LEU A 337 -33.99 24.79 -6.16
CA LEU A 337 -34.78 25.63 -5.25
C LEU A 337 -35.93 24.86 -4.58
N VAL A 338 -36.53 23.89 -5.26
CA VAL A 338 -37.73 23.18 -4.77
C VAL A 338 -37.43 21.92 -3.95
N VAL A 339 -36.18 21.45 -3.89
CA VAL A 339 -35.75 20.34 -3.02
C VAL A 339 -35.29 20.80 -1.64
N ASP A 340 -35.12 19.86 -0.70
CA ASP A 340 -34.79 20.16 0.70
C ASP A 340 -33.33 19.88 1.06
N CYS A 341 -32.65 18.99 0.36
CA CYS A 341 -31.23 18.67 0.60
C CYS A 341 -30.55 18.11 -0.66
N ILE A 342 -29.28 18.47 -0.89
CA ILE A 342 -28.44 17.82 -1.93
C ILE A 342 -27.56 16.75 -1.30
N VAL A 343 -27.46 15.61 -1.99
CA VAL A 343 -26.58 14.50 -1.61
C VAL A 343 -25.62 14.19 -2.76
N SER A 344 -24.32 14.33 -2.50
CA SER A 344 -23.23 14.07 -3.44
C SER A 344 -22.25 13.05 -2.83
N PRO A 345 -22.56 11.74 -2.90
CA PRO A 345 -21.71 10.67 -2.37
C PRO A 345 -20.62 10.30 -3.39
N HIS A 346 -19.93 11.29 -3.93
CA HIS A 346 -18.92 11.09 -4.96
C HIS A 346 -17.69 10.36 -4.40
N ARG A 347 -17.03 9.56 -5.23
CA ARG A 347 -15.68 9.05 -4.94
C ARG A 347 -14.60 10.10 -5.19
N SER A 348 -14.88 11.02 -6.10
CA SER A 348 -14.16 12.28 -6.27
C SER A 348 -14.94 13.28 -7.11
N GLU A 349 -14.69 14.57 -6.93
CA GLU A 349 -15.26 15.66 -7.70
C GLU A 349 -14.20 16.49 -8.40
N GLY A 350 -14.58 17.00 -9.58
CA GLY A 350 -13.77 18.00 -10.30
C GLY A 350 -13.77 19.29 -9.51
N PHE A 351 -14.94 19.94 -9.46
CA PHE A 351 -15.22 21.10 -8.60
C PHE A 351 -16.37 20.84 -7.63
N GLY A 352 -17.42 20.14 -8.09
CA GLY A 352 -18.66 19.98 -7.32
C GLY A 352 -19.63 21.16 -7.48
N PHE A 353 -19.87 21.63 -8.72
CA PHE A 353 -20.84 22.72 -8.99
C PHE A 353 -22.19 22.53 -8.30
N ASN A 354 -22.78 21.33 -8.33
CA ASN A 354 -24.05 21.06 -7.68
C ASN A 354 -24.01 21.27 -6.15
N VAL A 355 -22.86 21.02 -5.51
CA VAL A 355 -22.63 21.26 -4.08
C VAL A 355 -22.57 22.77 -3.84
N ALA A 356 -21.71 23.48 -4.58
CA ALA A 356 -21.52 24.92 -4.40
C ALA A 356 -22.80 25.74 -4.70
N GLU A 357 -23.53 25.40 -5.76
CA GLU A 357 -24.80 26.05 -6.13
C GLU A 357 -25.89 25.79 -5.07
N ALA A 358 -25.94 24.60 -4.48
CA ALA A 358 -26.87 24.28 -3.41
C ALA A 358 -26.59 25.08 -2.13
N MET A 359 -25.31 25.17 -1.76
CA MET A 359 -24.86 26.03 -0.66
C MET A 359 -25.25 27.49 -0.91
N LEU A 360 -25.03 27.98 -2.13
CA LEU A 360 -25.41 29.33 -2.53
C LEU A 360 -26.92 29.56 -2.35
N VAL A 361 -27.78 28.68 -2.86
CA VAL A 361 -29.26 28.85 -2.75
C VAL A 361 -29.84 28.45 -1.39
N GLY A 362 -28.99 28.24 -0.37
CA GLY A 362 -29.43 28.00 1.00
C GLY A 362 -29.98 26.60 1.25
N LYS A 363 -29.42 25.58 0.59
CA LYS A 363 -29.77 24.18 0.81
C LYS A 363 -28.67 23.46 1.61
N PRO A 364 -29.04 22.60 2.58
CA PRO A 364 -28.06 21.76 3.26
C PRO A 364 -27.48 20.74 2.26
N VAL A 365 -26.17 20.51 2.36
CA VAL A 365 -25.47 19.57 1.49
C VAL A 365 -24.83 18.45 2.29
N ILE A 366 -25.08 17.22 1.86
CA ILE A 366 -24.38 16.02 2.30
C ILE A 366 -23.40 15.63 1.19
N CYS A 367 -22.09 15.65 1.44
CA CYS A 367 -21.09 15.33 0.42
C CYS A 367 -19.87 14.60 1.00
N THR A 368 -19.15 13.86 0.17
CA THR A 368 -17.99 13.09 0.61
C THR A 368 -16.90 13.99 1.19
N ASN A 369 -16.27 13.55 2.27
CA ASN A 369 -15.15 14.23 2.93
C ASN A 369 -13.83 14.04 2.13
N TYR A 370 -13.85 14.32 0.83
CA TYR A 370 -12.73 14.07 -0.06
C TYR A 370 -12.79 14.97 -1.30
N SER A 371 -11.64 15.16 -1.97
CA SER A 371 -11.50 15.90 -3.24
C SER A 371 -11.81 17.41 -3.18
N SER A 372 -11.93 18.04 -4.34
CA SER A 372 -12.03 19.49 -4.52
C SER A 372 -13.18 20.17 -3.78
N THR A 373 -14.23 19.45 -3.36
CA THR A 373 -15.32 20.07 -2.59
C THR A 373 -14.84 20.59 -1.23
N LEU A 374 -13.76 20.03 -0.67
CA LEU A 374 -13.19 20.46 0.61
C LEU A 374 -12.62 21.89 0.60
N ASP A 375 -12.44 22.50 -0.57
CA ASP A 375 -12.00 23.90 -0.67
C ASP A 375 -13.09 24.90 -0.23
N PHE A 376 -14.36 24.50 -0.27
CA PHE A 376 -15.48 25.33 0.16
C PHE A 376 -16.43 24.62 1.14
N THR A 377 -16.27 23.31 1.36
CA THR A 377 -17.02 22.56 2.38
C THR A 377 -16.18 22.28 3.62
N SER A 378 -16.81 22.30 4.79
CA SER A 378 -16.21 21.99 6.09
C SER A 378 -17.25 21.37 7.03
N PRO A 379 -16.83 20.78 8.18
CA PRO A 379 -17.74 20.36 9.23
C PRO A 379 -18.56 21.49 9.85
N ASP A 380 -18.38 22.76 9.46
CA ASP A 380 -19.18 23.89 9.93
C ASP A 380 -20.23 24.38 8.93
N ASN A 381 -20.13 23.97 7.65
CA ASN A 381 -21.02 24.45 6.60
C ASN A 381 -21.63 23.33 5.72
N ALA A 382 -21.19 22.08 5.88
CA ALA A 382 -21.70 20.93 5.15
C ALA A 382 -21.81 19.69 6.06
N PHE A 383 -22.48 18.64 5.59
CA PHE A 383 -22.54 17.33 6.24
C PHE A 383 -21.58 16.38 5.51
N LEU A 384 -20.36 16.24 6.05
CA LEU A 384 -19.29 15.49 5.39
C LEU A 384 -19.42 13.99 5.65
N ILE A 385 -19.43 13.20 4.57
CA ILE A 385 -19.53 11.74 4.62
C ILE A 385 -18.12 11.15 4.82
N ASP A 386 -17.97 10.27 5.81
CA ASP A 386 -16.74 9.50 5.99
C ASP A 386 -16.52 8.54 4.82
N CYS A 387 -15.26 8.28 4.48
CA CYS A 387 -14.91 7.44 3.34
C CYS A 387 -13.72 6.55 3.66
N LYS A 388 -13.64 5.44 2.95
CA LYS A 388 -12.46 4.57 2.92
C LYS A 388 -11.79 4.63 1.56
N MET A 389 -10.47 4.50 1.52
CA MET A 389 -9.77 4.42 0.25
C MET A 389 -10.01 3.04 -0.38
N VAL A 390 -10.21 3.00 -1.70
CA VAL A 390 -10.30 1.77 -2.50
C VAL A 390 -9.54 1.95 -3.81
N GLU A 391 -9.00 0.86 -4.36
CA GLU A 391 -8.33 0.91 -5.65
C GLU A 391 -9.33 1.07 -6.81
N VAL A 392 -8.89 1.74 -7.88
CA VAL A 392 -9.61 1.74 -9.15
C VAL A 392 -9.43 0.36 -9.80
N ASP A 393 -10.46 -0.48 -9.72
CA ASP A 393 -10.39 -1.89 -10.18
C ASP A 393 -10.21 -2.04 -11.69
N LEU A 394 -10.73 -1.10 -12.48
CA LEU A 394 -10.65 -1.09 -13.94
C LEU A 394 -10.46 0.33 -14.41
N THR A 395 -9.65 0.51 -15.45
CA THR A 395 -9.51 1.83 -16.07
C THR A 395 -10.87 2.32 -16.58
N GLU A 396 -11.35 3.41 -16.00
CA GLU A 396 -12.67 3.99 -16.26
C GLU A 396 -12.49 5.44 -16.72
N GLY A 397 -12.68 5.68 -18.03
CA GLY A 397 -12.42 6.99 -18.62
C GLY A 397 -10.97 7.46 -18.40
N PRO A 398 -10.73 8.64 -17.80
CA PRO A 398 -9.37 9.14 -17.54
C PRO A 398 -8.72 8.53 -16.29
N TYR A 399 -9.42 7.68 -15.52
CA TYR A 399 -8.97 7.14 -14.23
C TYR A 399 -8.34 5.75 -14.40
N PRO A 400 -7.01 5.60 -14.31
CA PRO A 400 -6.36 4.32 -14.57
C PRO A 400 -6.50 3.34 -13.39
N HIS A 401 -6.45 2.04 -13.70
CA HIS A 401 -6.20 1.01 -12.70
C HIS A 401 -4.96 1.35 -11.85
N GLY A 402 -4.99 1.06 -10.55
CA GLY A 402 -3.89 1.34 -9.63
C GLY A 402 -4.00 2.64 -8.84
N PHE A 403 -4.87 3.56 -9.27
CA PHE A 403 -5.15 4.80 -8.54
C PHE A 403 -6.15 4.55 -7.40
N LEU A 404 -6.40 5.54 -6.54
CA LEU A 404 -7.29 5.40 -5.39
C LEU A 404 -8.53 6.29 -5.50
N TRP A 405 -9.67 5.72 -5.12
CA TRP A 405 -10.95 6.39 -4.87
C TRP A 405 -11.21 6.51 -3.38
N ALA A 406 -11.97 7.53 -2.98
CA ALA A 406 -12.59 7.58 -1.66
C ALA A 406 -14.01 7.00 -1.71
N ASP A 407 -14.20 5.72 -1.37
CA ASP A 407 -15.54 5.11 -1.32
C ASP A 407 -16.30 5.61 -0.07
N PRO A 408 -17.41 6.34 -0.24
CA PRO A 408 -18.15 6.90 0.88
C PRO A 408 -18.92 5.83 1.67
N ASP A 409 -18.99 6.01 2.98
CA ASP A 409 -19.70 5.13 3.90
C ASP A 409 -21.22 5.28 3.76
N ARG A 410 -21.88 4.20 3.31
CA ARG A 410 -23.33 4.14 3.08
C ARG A 410 -24.14 4.27 4.36
N GLU A 411 -23.66 3.72 5.48
CA GLU A 411 -24.34 3.82 6.77
C GLU A 411 -24.23 5.25 7.31
N HIS A 412 -23.07 5.89 7.15
CA HIS A 412 -22.91 7.29 7.53
C HIS A 412 -23.79 8.22 6.68
N ILE A 413 -23.89 8.01 5.35
CA ILE A 413 -24.84 8.77 4.50
C ILE A 413 -26.26 8.65 5.05
N ALA A 414 -26.71 7.44 5.39
CA ALA A 414 -28.06 7.21 5.91
C ALA A 414 -28.28 7.93 7.25
N SER A 415 -27.27 7.97 8.13
CA SER A 415 -27.29 8.72 9.39
C SER A 415 -27.40 10.23 9.15
N LEU A 416 -26.60 10.78 8.24
CA LEU A 416 -26.62 12.21 7.88
C LEU A 416 -27.95 12.61 7.24
N MET A 417 -28.50 11.78 6.34
CA MET A 417 -29.83 12.02 5.78
C MET A 417 -30.91 12.10 6.87
N LYS A 418 -30.88 11.19 7.86
CA LYS A 418 -31.79 11.23 9.02
C LYS A 418 -31.61 12.50 9.84
N ALA A 419 -30.37 12.92 10.11
CA ALA A 419 -30.08 14.14 10.85
C ALA A 419 -30.62 15.40 10.13
N VAL A 420 -30.37 15.51 8.82
CA VAL A 420 -30.87 16.64 8.02
C VAL A 420 -32.41 16.65 7.97
N ARG A 421 -33.05 15.49 7.81
CA ARG A 421 -34.52 15.36 7.83
C ARG A 421 -35.15 15.75 9.17
N GLN A 422 -34.48 15.44 10.28
CA GLN A 422 -34.93 15.85 11.62
C GLN A 422 -34.85 17.37 11.81
N GLY A 423 -33.92 18.02 11.10
CA GLY A 423 -33.72 19.46 11.17
C GLY A 423 -33.04 19.90 12.47
N GLY A 424 -33.16 21.18 12.81
CA GLY A 424 -32.64 21.77 14.05
C GLY A 424 -31.73 22.98 13.81
N PRO A 425 -31.29 23.65 14.90
CA PRO A 425 -30.49 24.87 14.80
C PRO A 425 -29.15 24.66 14.06
N ASP A 426 -28.54 23.48 14.18
CA ASP A 426 -27.27 23.17 13.52
C ASP A 426 -27.39 23.13 12.00
N VAL A 427 -28.49 22.57 11.47
CA VAL A 427 -28.76 22.54 10.02
C VAL A 427 -28.85 23.96 9.47
N GLN A 428 -29.60 24.84 10.13
CA GLN A 428 -29.77 26.23 9.71
C GLN A 428 -28.45 27.01 9.80
N ARG A 429 -27.70 26.85 10.89
CA ARG A 429 -26.36 27.43 11.04
C ARG A 429 -25.43 27.05 9.89
N ARG A 430 -25.39 25.76 9.51
CA ARG A 430 -24.57 25.28 8.38
C ARG A 430 -25.01 25.90 7.07
N ILE A 431 -26.33 26.00 6.81
CA ILE A 431 -26.89 26.62 5.60
C ILE A 431 -26.49 28.09 5.48
N GLU A 432 -26.66 28.86 6.56
CA GLU A 432 -26.30 30.28 6.59
C GLU A 432 -24.80 30.45 6.34
N ARG A 433 -23.97 29.67 7.05
CA ARG A 433 -22.52 29.70 6.89
C ARG A 433 -22.08 29.30 5.48
N ALA A 434 -22.68 28.27 4.90
CA ALA A 434 -22.40 27.78 3.57
C ALA A 434 -22.62 28.86 2.50
N ARG A 435 -23.74 29.58 2.59
CA ARG A 435 -24.06 30.67 1.67
C ARG A 435 -23.08 31.83 1.80
N GLU A 436 -22.70 32.20 3.02
CA GLU A 436 -21.69 33.24 3.27
C GLU A 436 -20.32 32.85 2.70
N ASP A 437 -19.87 31.61 2.93
CA ASP A 437 -18.58 31.11 2.45
C ASP A 437 -18.54 31.11 0.92
N VAL A 438 -19.58 30.62 0.24
CA VAL A 438 -19.65 30.63 -1.24
C VAL A 438 -19.65 32.06 -1.80
N LEU A 439 -20.46 32.97 -1.27
CA LEU A 439 -20.52 34.36 -1.76
C LEU A 439 -19.18 35.10 -1.58
N SER A 440 -18.47 34.83 -0.48
CA SER A 440 -17.20 35.50 -0.18
C SER A 440 -16.00 34.94 -0.95
N THR A 441 -16.06 33.69 -1.41
CA THR A 441 -14.91 33.00 -2.02
C THR A 441 -15.08 32.63 -3.50
N LEU A 442 -16.32 32.38 -3.94
CA LEU A 442 -16.61 31.87 -5.29
C LEU A 442 -17.38 32.87 -6.17
N SER A 443 -17.71 34.06 -5.68
CA SER A 443 -18.32 35.10 -6.52
C SER A 443 -17.38 35.55 -7.65
N ARG A 444 -17.95 36.06 -8.75
CA ARG A 444 -17.18 36.54 -9.91
C ARG A 444 -16.17 37.61 -9.51
N ARG A 445 -16.55 38.46 -8.55
CA ARG A 445 -15.65 39.46 -7.98
C ARG A 445 -14.50 38.82 -7.22
N ALA A 446 -14.78 37.88 -6.31
CA ALA A 446 -13.73 37.21 -5.53
C ALA A 446 -12.75 36.45 -6.43
N VAL A 447 -13.26 35.69 -7.40
CA VAL A 447 -12.43 34.99 -8.40
C VAL A 447 -11.67 35.98 -9.28
N GLY A 448 -12.30 37.09 -9.69
CA GLY A 448 -11.65 38.16 -10.44
C GLY A 448 -10.48 38.77 -9.67
N GLU A 449 -10.64 39.06 -8.38
CA GLU A 449 -9.56 39.58 -7.51
C GLU A 449 -8.38 38.59 -7.40
N ILE A 450 -8.63 37.28 -7.39
CA ILE A 450 -7.57 36.25 -7.43
C ILE A 450 -6.84 36.29 -8.78
N MET A 451 -7.57 36.27 -9.89
CA MET A 451 -6.98 36.31 -11.24
C MET A 451 -6.18 37.59 -11.47
N ASP A 452 -6.67 38.72 -10.97
CA ASP A 452 -5.98 40.02 -11.02
C ASP A 452 -4.66 40.00 -10.26
N GLY A 453 -4.62 39.35 -9.09
CA GLY A 453 -3.38 39.16 -8.34
C GLY A 453 -2.32 38.39 -9.13
N PHE A 454 -2.72 37.32 -9.85
CA PHE A 454 -1.81 36.58 -10.71
C PHE A 454 -1.36 37.41 -11.93
N ILE A 455 -2.28 38.07 -12.63
CA ILE A 455 -2.00 38.89 -13.82
C ILE A 455 -1.11 40.09 -13.46
N SER A 456 -1.39 40.79 -12.36
CA SER A 456 -0.60 41.90 -11.85
C SER A 456 0.84 41.48 -11.56
N ARG A 457 1.03 40.32 -10.89
CA ARG A 457 2.36 39.75 -10.65
C ARG A 457 3.12 39.47 -11.96
N ILE A 458 2.44 38.98 -12.99
CA ILE A 458 3.05 38.75 -14.31
C ILE A 458 3.52 40.08 -14.91
N CYS A 459 2.68 41.12 -14.86
CA CYS A 459 3.00 42.45 -15.39
C CYS A 459 4.16 43.14 -14.64
N GLU A 460 4.30 42.89 -13.33
CA GLU A 460 5.40 43.38 -12.51
C GLU A 460 6.73 42.62 -12.75
N SER A 461 6.66 41.37 -13.21
CA SER A 461 7.82 40.50 -13.40
C SER A 461 8.62 40.85 -14.66
N ARG A 462 9.57 41.80 -14.55
CA ARG A 462 10.39 42.30 -15.68
C ARG A 462 11.62 41.46 -16.06
N SER A 463 11.72 40.20 -15.63
CA SER A 463 12.96 39.41 -15.79
C SER A 463 12.99 38.52 -17.03
N ALA A 464 13.45 39.06 -18.17
CA ALA A 464 13.69 38.29 -19.39
C ALA A 464 14.68 37.12 -19.19
N PHE A 465 15.64 37.27 -18.27
CA PHE A 465 16.65 36.24 -17.97
C PHE A 465 16.07 35.00 -17.29
N ARG A 466 15.11 35.17 -16.35
CA ARG A 466 14.43 34.06 -15.67
C ARG A 466 13.59 33.25 -16.65
N ASN A 467 12.94 33.91 -17.61
CA ASN A 467 12.12 33.27 -18.63
C ASN A 467 12.96 32.44 -19.62
N LEU A 468 14.13 32.95 -20.01
CA LEU A 468 15.07 32.21 -20.85
C LEU A 468 15.61 30.95 -20.15
N LEU A 469 15.96 31.05 -18.86
CA LEU A 469 16.38 29.90 -18.05
C LEU A 469 15.26 28.86 -17.89
N ASN A 470 14.02 29.31 -17.69
CA ASN A 470 12.85 28.43 -17.60
C ASN A 470 12.58 27.71 -18.93
N LEU A 471 12.75 28.38 -20.07
CA LEU A 471 12.60 27.78 -21.39
C LEU A 471 13.63 26.66 -21.63
N GLU A 472 14.91 26.92 -21.36
CA GLU A 472 15.96 25.90 -21.50
C GLU A 472 15.72 24.70 -20.58
N ARG A 473 15.22 24.92 -19.35
CA ARG A 473 14.81 23.83 -18.45
C ARG A 473 13.63 23.03 -19.00
N ARG A 474 12.61 23.70 -19.57
CA ARG A 474 11.38 23.08 -20.11
C ARG A 474 11.62 22.19 -21.32
N LYS A 475 12.66 22.43 -22.11
CA LYS A 475 13.07 21.53 -23.20
C LYS A 475 13.43 20.13 -22.70
N GLY A 476 13.82 20.01 -21.44
CA GLY A 476 14.13 18.73 -20.79
C GLY A 476 12.92 17.98 -20.23
N TYR A 477 11.73 18.59 -20.16
CA TYR A 477 10.53 17.91 -19.67
C TYR A 477 9.96 17.04 -20.78
N VAL A 478 10.40 15.79 -20.79
CA VAL A 478 10.02 14.78 -21.77
C VAL A 478 9.65 13.52 -21.03
N TRP A 479 8.54 12.92 -21.43
CA TRP A 479 8.24 11.60 -20.93
C TRP A 479 9.17 10.58 -21.60
N ARG A 480 9.66 9.63 -20.80
CA ARG A 480 10.47 8.50 -21.24
C ARG A 480 9.87 7.24 -20.67
N HIS A 481 9.78 6.18 -21.47
CA HIS A 481 9.33 4.90 -20.93
C HIS A 481 10.31 4.45 -19.82
N PRO A 482 9.85 3.86 -18.69
CA PRO A 482 10.73 3.50 -17.58
C PRO A 482 11.95 2.66 -17.98
N ARG A 483 11.80 1.75 -18.97
CA ARG A 483 12.91 0.96 -19.53
C ARG A 483 14.07 1.78 -20.08
N ALA A 484 13.83 3.01 -20.57
CA ALA A 484 14.88 3.88 -21.07
C ALA A 484 15.54 4.76 -20.00
N LEU A 485 14.99 4.75 -18.78
CA LEU A 485 15.58 5.42 -17.63
C LEU A 485 16.51 4.51 -16.83
N GLY A 486 16.50 3.19 -17.09
CA GLY A 486 17.35 2.21 -16.41
C GLY A 486 18.60 1.82 -17.21
N HIS A 487 19.63 1.32 -16.51
CA HIS A 487 20.79 0.69 -17.11
C HIS A 487 20.44 -0.77 -17.49
N TYR A 488 20.01 -1.00 -18.74
CA TYR A 488 19.42 -2.28 -19.12
C TYR A 488 20.25 -3.10 -20.12
N GLU A 489 20.71 -4.27 -19.68
CA GLU A 489 21.05 -5.40 -20.55
C GLU A 489 20.32 -6.72 -20.19
N SER A 490 19.55 -6.81 -19.08
CA SER A 490 19.26 -8.12 -18.46
C SER A 490 17.81 -8.58 -18.26
N LEU A 491 16.75 -7.75 -18.32
CA LEU A 491 15.39 -8.32 -18.17
C LEU A 491 14.89 -8.97 -19.48
N PRO A 492 13.96 -9.93 -19.38
CA PRO A 492 13.16 -10.36 -20.52
C PRO A 492 12.09 -9.33 -20.94
N ASP A 493 11.87 -9.20 -22.26
CA ASP A 493 10.84 -8.33 -22.87
C ASP A 493 9.44 -8.97 -22.92
N ASP A 494 9.32 -10.26 -22.63
CA ASP A 494 8.10 -11.08 -22.76
C ASP A 494 7.27 -11.18 -21.47
N ARG A 495 7.66 -10.48 -20.40
CA ARG A 495 6.99 -10.54 -19.09
C ARG A 495 6.30 -9.22 -18.74
N ASP A 496 5.16 -9.34 -18.09
CA ASP A 496 4.44 -8.22 -17.46
C ASP A 496 5.09 -7.93 -16.09
N TRP A 497 5.94 -6.91 -16.05
CA TRP A 497 6.72 -6.54 -14.88
C TRP A 497 5.93 -5.57 -14.00
N PRO A 498 5.78 -5.85 -12.68
CA PRO A 498 4.95 -5.02 -11.82
C PRO A 498 5.61 -3.66 -11.51
N LEU A 499 4.84 -2.58 -11.56
CA LEU A 499 5.27 -1.30 -11.02
C LEU A 499 5.32 -1.37 -9.48
N ILE A 500 6.48 -1.05 -8.89
CA ILE A 500 6.68 -0.97 -7.43
C ILE A 500 6.78 0.50 -7.02
N SER A 501 5.90 0.95 -6.13
CA SER A 501 5.96 2.30 -5.55
C SER A 501 6.77 2.28 -4.27
N VAL A 502 7.93 2.94 -4.27
CA VAL A 502 8.75 3.14 -3.08
C VAL A 502 8.18 4.33 -2.29
N ILE A 503 7.80 4.09 -1.04
CA ILE A 503 7.07 5.04 -0.19
C ILE A 503 8.02 5.59 0.86
N VAL A 504 8.22 6.92 0.88
CA VAL A 504 9.19 7.59 1.76
C VAL A 504 8.55 8.80 2.47
N PRO A 505 8.21 8.70 3.77
CA PRO A 505 7.82 9.86 4.57
C PRO A 505 9.06 10.70 4.94
N VAL A 506 8.99 12.02 4.74
CA VAL A 506 10.12 12.94 4.91
C VAL A 506 9.79 14.00 5.96
N TYR A 507 10.62 14.11 7.00
CA TYR A 507 10.52 15.18 7.99
C TYR A 507 11.90 15.58 8.53
N ASN A 508 12.30 16.84 8.30
CA ASN A 508 13.48 17.46 8.92
C ASN A 508 14.76 16.61 8.90
N ILE A 509 15.09 16.04 7.74
CA ILE A 509 16.27 15.20 7.53
C ILE A 509 17.38 15.97 6.80
N GLN A 510 18.63 15.76 7.22
CA GLN A 510 19.79 16.38 6.58
C GLN A 510 19.88 15.98 5.11
N ARG A 511 20.33 16.92 4.26
CA ARG A 511 20.35 16.73 2.81
C ARG A 511 21.14 15.51 2.35
N GLY A 512 22.27 15.22 3.00
CA GLY A 512 23.14 14.10 2.65
C GLY A 512 22.42 12.76 2.70
N TYR A 513 21.72 12.48 3.80
CA TYR A 513 21.00 11.23 4.00
C TYR A 513 19.82 11.07 3.03
N LEU A 514 19.00 12.10 2.88
CA LEU A 514 17.87 12.05 1.94
C LEU A 514 18.34 11.90 0.49
N LEU A 515 19.46 12.54 0.11
CA LEU A 515 20.02 12.40 -1.22
C LEU A 515 20.55 10.98 -1.48
N GLU A 516 21.18 10.34 -0.49
CA GLU A 516 21.62 8.94 -0.58
C GLU A 516 20.43 7.98 -0.70
N CYS A 517 19.38 8.17 0.11
CA CYS A 517 18.12 7.43 0.01
C CYS A 517 17.55 7.50 -1.41
N VAL A 518 17.34 8.71 -1.93
CA VAL A 518 16.81 8.95 -3.29
C VAL A 518 17.72 8.35 -4.37
N ASN A 519 19.04 8.50 -4.24
CA ASN A 519 20.00 7.95 -5.20
C ASN A 519 20.00 6.42 -5.20
N SER A 520 19.77 5.77 -4.05
CA SER A 520 19.68 4.30 -3.98
C SER A 520 18.48 3.75 -4.77
N VAL A 521 17.37 4.50 -4.84
CA VAL A 521 16.20 4.17 -5.67
C VAL A 521 16.45 4.51 -7.14
N LEU A 522 17.05 5.67 -7.43
CA LEU A 522 17.42 6.06 -8.80
C LEU A 522 18.40 5.06 -9.45
N GLY A 523 19.30 4.49 -8.65
CA GLY A 523 20.32 3.54 -9.07
C GLY A 523 19.83 2.09 -9.24
N GLN A 524 18.55 1.81 -9.03
CA GLN A 524 18.01 0.45 -9.16
C GLN A 524 18.14 -0.10 -10.58
N SER A 525 18.59 -1.35 -10.69
CA SER A 525 18.66 -2.07 -11.99
C SER A 525 17.28 -2.38 -12.57
N TYR A 526 16.26 -2.48 -11.70
CA TYR A 526 14.87 -2.62 -12.09
C TYR A 526 14.31 -1.27 -12.53
N PRO A 527 13.71 -1.12 -13.73
CA PRO A 527 13.26 0.19 -14.21
C PRO A 527 11.84 0.57 -13.80
N PHE A 528 10.99 -0.41 -13.46
CA PHE A 528 9.55 -0.21 -13.21
C PHE A 528 9.27 0.13 -11.75
N TRP A 529 9.75 1.31 -11.34
CA TRP A 529 9.47 1.87 -10.02
C TRP A 529 8.97 3.30 -10.13
N GLU A 530 8.36 3.76 -9.05
CA GLU A 530 8.15 5.18 -8.77
C GLU A 530 8.53 5.47 -7.31
N LEU A 531 8.98 6.68 -7.04
CA LEU A 531 9.40 7.13 -5.72
C LEU A 531 8.39 8.17 -5.22
N CYS A 532 7.58 7.80 -4.23
CA CYS A 532 6.54 8.63 -3.65
C CYS A 532 7.03 9.21 -2.31
N LEU A 533 7.51 10.44 -2.36
CA LEU A 533 7.98 11.22 -1.22
C LEU A 533 6.80 12.02 -0.63
N CYS A 534 6.59 11.93 0.68
CA CYS A 534 5.65 12.81 1.37
C CYS A 534 6.37 13.66 2.41
N ASN A 535 6.50 14.95 2.12
CA ASN A 535 7.02 15.93 3.06
C ASN A 535 5.99 16.24 4.14
N ASP A 536 6.24 15.76 5.35
CA ASP A 536 5.40 15.91 6.54
C ASP A 536 5.61 17.28 7.21
N ALA A 537 5.49 18.34 6.41
CA ALA A 537 5.70 19.74 6.77
C ALA A 537 7.09 20.03 7.38
N SER A 538 8.16 19.58 6.71
CA SER A 538 9.54 19.91 7.11
C SER A 538 9.74 21.43 7.22
N THR A 539 10.52 21.83 8.23
CA THR A 539 10.95 23.21 8.48
C THR A 539 12.44 23.43 8.19
N LEU A 540 13.21 22.35 8.02
CA LEU A 540 14.63 22.38 7.73
C LEU A 540 14.87 22.83 6.26
N PRO A 541 15.54 23.97 6.01
CA PRO A 541 15.67 24.52 4.66
C PRO A 541 16.32 23.57 3.66
N GLU A 542 17.38 22.86 4.05
CA GLU A 542 18.09 21.95 3.15
C GLU A 542 17.24 20.73 2.70
N THR A 543 16.29 20.28 3.53
CA THR A 543 15.32 19.24 3.18
C THR A 543 14.35 19.76 2.12
N ILE A 544 13.79 20.94 2.36
CA ILE A 544 12.84 21.58 1.46
C ILE A 544 13.52 21.85 0.12
N GLU A 545 14.72 22.45 0.13
CA GLU A 545 15.51 22.72 -1.07
C GLU A 545 15.81 21.45 -1.88
N LEU A 546 16.16 20.34 -1.22
CA LEU A 546 16.40 19.08 -1.92
C LEU A 546 15.12 18.53 -2.58
N LEU A 547 14.00 18.51 -1.87
CA LEU A 547 12.72 18.06 -2.43
C LEU A 547 12.32 18.91 -3.64
N GLU A 548 12.52 20.23 -3.55
CA GLU A 548 12.33 21.15 -4.67
C GLU A 548 13.22 20.80 -5.86
N GLU A 549 14.51 20.53 -5.66
CA GLU A 549 15.44 20.14 -6.73
C GLU A 549 15.09 18.81 -7.41
N LEU A 550 14.44 17.89 -6.69
CA LEU A 550 14.06 16.58 -7.21
C LEU A 550 12.81 16.63 -8.09
N ARG A 551 11.92 17.62 -7.90
CA ARG A 551 10.70 17.74 -8.70
C ARG A 551 11.02 17.86 -10.20
N GLY A 552 10.30 17.09 -11.01
CA GLY A 552 10.45 17.08 -12.47
C GLY A 552 11.82 16.63 -12.99
N LYS A 553 12.76 16.18 -12.14
CA LYS A 553 14.08 15.69 -12.55
C LYS A 553 14.01 14.30 -13.17
N ASP A 554 13.18 13.44 -12.59
CA ASP A 554 12.78 12.15 -13.12
C ASP A 554 11.26 12.03 -12.96
N GLN A 555 10.56 11.68 -14.04
CA GLN A 555 9.09 11.57 -14.05
C GLN A 555 8.54 10.52 -13.09
N ARG A 556 9.39 9.60 -12.60
CA ARG A 556 9.03 8.55 -11.65
C ARG A 556 9.06 9.04 -10.21
N ILE A 557 9.57 10.24 -9.95
CA ILE A 557 9.59 10.85 -8.61
C ILE A 557 8.33 11.70 -8.44
N LYS A 558 7.54 11.37 -7.41
CA LYS A 558 6.34 12.10 -6.99
C LYS A 558 6.55 12.68 -5.60
N ILE A 559 6.24 13.96 -5.41
CA ILE A 559 6.46 14.66 -4.13
C ILE A 559 5.17 15.32 -3.65
N ARG A 560 4.61 14.83 -2.55
CA ARG A 560 3.48 15.47 -1.86
C ARG A 560 3.99 16.31 -0.70
N ASN A 561 3.42 17.50 -0.52
CA ASN A 561 3.68 18.34 0.65
C ASN A 561 2.42 18.39 1.52
N LEU A 562 2.58 18.14 2.82
CA LEU A 562 1.52 18.33 3.80
C LEU A 562 1.64 19.72 4.43
N SER A 563 0.49 20.31 4.79
CA SER A 563 0.43 21.65 5.40
C SER A 563 0.80 21.66 6.88
N ALA A 564 0.80 20.50 7.54
CA ALA A 564 1.13 20.34 8.94
C ALA A 564 1.81 18.98 9.16
N ASN A 565 2.62 18.89 10.20
CA ASN A 565 3.22 17.63 10.62
C ASN A 565 2.13 16.74 11.24
N VAL A 566 1.84 15.61 10.59
CA VAL A 566 0.83 14.62 11.01
C VAL A 566 1.44 13.32 11.52
N GLY A 567 2.77 13.20 11.47
CA GLY A 567 3.51 12.03 11.91
C GLY A 567 3.62 10.95 10.84
N ILE A 568 4.58 10.05 11.05
CA ILE A 568 5.02 9.05 10.06
C ILE A 568 3.88 8.18 9.50
N SER A 569 2.96 7.70 10.34
CA SER A 569 1.87 6.82 9.88
C SER A 569 0.96 7.51 8.86
N ARG A 570 0.55 8.75 9.15
CA ARG A 570 -0.32 9.53 8.25
C ARG A 570 0.43 10.06 7.04
N ALA A 571 1.70 10.45 7.20
CA ALA A 571 2.56 10.84 6.08
C ALA A 571 2.78 9.67 5.10
N THR A 572 3.00 8.46 5.60
CA THR A 572 3.11 7.24 4.78
C THR A 572 1.80 6.94 4.05
N ASN A 573 0.65 7.01 4.72
CA ASN A 573 -0.65 6.83 4.06
C ASN A 573 -0.87 7.89 2.95
N ALA A 574 -0.47 9.14 3.20
CA ALA A 574 -0.55 10.22 2.21
C ALA A 574 0.39 10.00 1.01
N ALA A 575 1.55 9.38 1.23
CA ALA A 575 2.46 8.95 0.16
C ALA A 575 1.89 7.76 -0.65
N VAL A 576 1.22 6.80 0.01
CA VAL A 576 0.51 5.71 -0.67
C VAL A 576 -0.66 6.23 -1.52
N GLU A 577 -1.29 7.33 -1.11
CA GLU A 577 -2.38 7.96 -1.86
C GLU A 577 -1.95 8.42 -3.27
N ILE A 578 -0.70 8.88 -3.41
CA ILE A 578 -0.11 9.32 -4.68
C ILE A 578 0.58 8.18 -5.45
N ALA A 579 0.70 7.00 -4.83
CA ALA A 579 1.25 5.81 -5.47
C ALA A 579 0.26 5.21 -6.49
N THR A 580 0.79 4.55 -7.52
CA THR A 580 0.06 3.95 -8.65
C THR A 580 0.58 2.55 -8.99
N GLY A 581 1.64 2.09 -8.33
CA GLY A 581 2.17 0.75 -8.43
C GLY A 581 1.27 -0.30 -7.78
N LYS A 582 1.36 -1.53 -8.29
CA LYS A 582 0.65 -2.70 -7.76
C LYS A 582 1.11 -3.07 -6.34
N TYR A 583 2.38 -2.76 -6.04
CA TYR A 583 3.00 -2.99 -4.75
C TYR A 583 3.54 -1.68 -4.19
N VAL A 584 3.44 -1.54 -2.87
CA VAL A 584 4.06 -0.45 -2.09
C VAL A 584 5.19 -1.02 -1.26
N ALA A 585 6.37 -0.42 -1.33
CA ALA A 585 7.55 -0.82 -0.59
C ALA A 585 8.02 0.34 0.30
N PHE A 586 8.16 0.12 1.60
CA PHE A 586 8.41 1.19 2.58
C PHE A 586 9.92 1.39 2.80
N LEU A 587 10.37 2.64 2.71
CA LEU A 587 11.78 3.03 2.88
C LEU A 587 11.86 4.28 3.76
N ASP A 588 12.72 4.23 4.78
CA ASP A 588 13.00 5.38 5.63
C ASP A 588 13.88 6.40 4.89
N ASN A 589 13.68 7.69 5.22
CA ASN A 589 14.27 8.81 4.47
C ASN A 589 15.78 9.00 4.66
N ASP A 590 16.39 8.20 5.54
CA ASP A 590 17.80 8.18 5.90
C ASP A 590 18.52 6.86 5.55
N ASP A 591 17.78 5.88 5.04
CA ASP A 591 18.26 4.54 4.70
C ASP A 591 18.48 4.36 3.19
N THR A 592 19.16 3.28 2.82
CA THR A 592 19.42 2.92 1.42
C THR A 592 19.06 1.47 1.13
N ILE A 593 18.83 1.17 -0.15
CA ILE A 593 18.54 -0.18 -0.64
C ILE A 593 19.63 -0.67 -1.60
N HIS A 594 19.85 -1.99 -1.62
CA HIS A 594 20.80 -2.64 -2.52
C HIS A 594 20.45 -2.33 -4.00
N PRO A 595 21.43 -2.16 -4.93
CA PRO A 595 21.15 -1.79 -6.34
C PRO A 595 20.21 -2.71 -7.12
N ASP A 596 20.05 -3.96 -6.65
CA ASP A 596 19.16 -4.98 -7.22
C ASP A 596 17.92 -5.26 -6.36
N ALA A 597 17.67 -4.51 -5.29
CA ALA A 597 16.58 -4.76 -4.35
C ALA A 597 15.22 -4.88 -5.05
N LEU A 598 14.84 -3.86 -5.84
CA LEU A 598 13.54 -3.87 -6.52
C LEU A 598 13.45 -4.96 -7.60
N ARG A 599 14.57 -5.40 -8.18
CA ARG A 599 14.62 -6.53 -9.12
C ARG A 599 14.29 -7.84 -8.40
N HIS A 600 14.87 -8.07 -7.24
CA HIS A 600 14.61 -9.26 -6.42
C HIS A 600 13.17 -9.31 -5.94
N TYR A 601 12.61 -8.17 -5.49
CA TYR A 601 11.19 -8.07 -5.15
C TYR A 601 10.28 -8.35 -6.35
N ALA A 602 10.56 -7.77 -7.51
CA ALA A 602 9.78 -8.01 -8.73
C ALA A 602 9.81 -9.48 -9.14
N GLU A 603 10.98 -10.13 -9.14
CA GLU A 603 11.13 -11.57 -9.42
C GLU A 603 10.35 -12.43 -8.40
N ALA A 604 10.40 -12.07 -7.11
CA ALA A 604 9.66 -12.78 -6.07
C ALA A 604 8.13 -12.72 -6.27
N THR A 605 7.59 -11.60 -6.76
CA THR A 605 6.15 -11.47 -7.07
C THR A 605 5.73 -12.31 -8.27
N ILE A 606 6.60 -12.52 -9.25
CA ILE A 606 6.34 -13.39 -10.39
C ILE A 606 6.33 -14.85 -9.96
N LEU A 607 7.24 -15.23 -9.06
CA LEU A 607 7.30 -16.58 -8.50
C LEU A 607 6.15 -16.86 -7.51
N ASN A 608 5.59 -15.82 -6.89
CA ASN A 608 4.53 -15.91 -5.89
C ASN A 608 3.40 -14.90 -6.19
N PRO A 609 2.62 -15.10 -7.27
CA PRO A 609 1.59 -14.14 -7.69
C PRO A 609 0.45 -14.00 -6.68
N ASP A 610 0.28 -15.00 -5.80
CA ASP A 610 -0.68 -15.10 -4.70
C ASP A 610 -0.16 -14.53 -3.37
N ALA A 611 1.09 -14.07 -3.30
CA ALA A 611 1.62 -13.45 -2.09
C ALA A 611 1.13 -12.01 -1.93
N ASP A 612 0.85 -11.63 -0.68
CA ASP A 612 0.32 -10.32 -0.31
C ASP A 612 1.38 -9.41 0.29
N ALA A 613 2.43 -9.98 0.89
CA ALA A 613 3.55 -9.24 1.42
C ALA A 613 4.87 -9.98 1.24
N PHE A 614 5.94 -9.21 1.20
CA PHE A 614 7.31 -9.65 1.00
C PHE A 614 8.23 -8.90 1.97
N TYR A 615 9.28 -9.57 2.41
CA TYR A 615 10.35 -8.96 3.20
C TYR A 615 11.70 -9.58 2.86
N CYS A 616 12.78 -8.90 3.23
CA CYS A 616 14.16 -9.33 2.95
C CYS A 616 15.02 -9.36 4.21
N ASP A 617 16.23 -9.91 4.08
CA ASP A 617 17.29 -9.71 5.07
C ASP A 617 17.77 -8.25 5.03
N GLU A 618 18.39 -7.80 6.12
CA GLU A 618 18.90 -6.43 6.25
C GLU A 618 20.24 -6.40 6.97
N ASP A 619 20.97 -5.30 6.81
CA ASP A 619 22.14 -4.96 7.61
C ASP A 619 22.04 -3.51 8.10
N LYS A 620 23.10 -3.02 8.76
CA LYS A 620 23.20 -1.64 9.19
C LYS A 620 24.39 -0.93 8.59
N ILE A 621 24.26 0.37 8.32
CA ILE A 621 25.38 1.24 7.92
C ILE A 621 25.84 2.05 9.13
N ASN A 622 27.10 1.86 9.53
CA ASN A 622 27.69 2.63 10.63
C ASN A 622 28.17 4.03 10.16
N SER A 623 28.65 4.86 11.10
CA SER A 623 29.16 6.20 10.78
C SER A 623 30.43 6.24 9.91
N ALA A 624 31.12 5.10 9.73
CA ALA A 624 32.24 4.92 8.82
C ALA A 624 31.81 4.45 7.42
N ASN A 625 30.49 4.35 7.18
CA ASN A 625 29.88 3.85 5.96
C ASN A 625 30.21 2.37 5.66
N GLU A 626 30.40 1.57 6.72
CA GLU A 626 30.62 0.13 6.65
C GLU A 626 29.30 -0.60 6.98
N TYR A 627 29.05 -1.71 6.29
CA TYR A 627 27.94 -2.61 6.58
C TYR A 627 28.26 -3.49 7.78
N VAL A 628 27.42 -3.45 8.81
CA VAL A 628 27.57 -4.13 10.09
C VAL A 628 26.24 -4.74 10.54
N GLU A 629 26.26 -5.57 11.60
CA GLU A 629 25.03 -6.10 12.23
C GLU A 629 24.03 -6.78 11.27
N HIS A 630 24.54 -7.62 10.38
CA HIS A 630 23.72 -8.35 9.40
C HIS A 630 22.68 -9.26 10.07
N TYR A 631 21.44 -9.11 9.63
CA TYR A 631 20.31 -9.88 10.11
C TYR A 631 19.74 -10.80 9.02
N PHE A 632 20.19 -12.05 9.06
CA PHE A 632 19.69 -13.18 8.29
C PHE A 632 18.45 -13.77 8.97
N LYS A 633 17.29 -13.36 8.46
CA LYS A 633 15.97 -13.68 8.99
C LYS A 633 15.55 -15.10 8.57
N PRO A 634 14.69 -15.76 9.36
CA PRO A 634 14.01 -16.96 8.91
C PRO A 634 12.88 -16.60 7.93
N ASP A 635 12.35 -17.60 7.25
CA ASP A 635 11.06 -17.53 6.57
C ASP A 635 9.92 -17.26 7.58
N TRP A 636 8.72 -17.03 7.05
CA TRP A 636 7.57 -16.55 7.82
C TRP A 636 7.30 -17.38 9.09
N SER A 637 7.34 -16.70 10.23
CA SER A 637 7.27 -17.28 11.57
C SER A 637 6.27 -16.48 12.42
N PRO A 638 4.95 -16.75 12.32
CA PRO A 638 3.93 -15.93 13.00
C PRO A 638 4.08 -15.96 14.52
N GLU A 639 4.50 -17.08 15.11
CA GLU A 639 4.73 -17.15 16.56
C GLU A 639 5.98 -16.36 17.01
N HIS A 640 6.94 -16.10 16.11
CA HIS A 640 8.05 -15.16 16.35
C HIS A 640 7.56 -13.72 16.27
N LEU A 641 6.70 -13.41 15.31
CA LEU A 641 6.04 -12.11 15.23
C LEU A 641 5.27 -11.79 16.51
N GLU A 642 4.62 -12.77 17.15
CA GLU A 642 3.94 -12.58 18.44
C GLU A 642 4.89 -12.30 19.63
N SER A 643 6.20 -12.51 19.46
CA SER A 643 7.21 -12.16 20.46
C SER A 643 7.85 -10.79 20.22
N CYS A 644 8.10 -10.43 18.94
CA CYS A 644 8.66 -9.15 18.53
C CYS A 644 8.52 -8.92 17.00
N MET A 645 8.72 -7.68 16.56
CA MET A 645 8.75 -7.32 15.14
C MET A 645 10.07 -7.75 14.47
N TYR A 646 10.21 -9.03 14.14
CA TYR A 646 11.46 -9.58 13.57
C TYR A 646 11.64 -9.32 12.07
N VAL A 647 10.55 -8.97 11.36
CA VAL A 647 10.55 -8.72 9.91
C VAL A 647 11.31 -7.44 9.58
N LEU A 648 11.14 -6.40 10.41
CA LEU A 648 11.77 -5.09 10.28
C LEU A 648 11.61 -4.50 8.87
N HIS A 649 12.69 -4.21 8.16
CA HIS A 649 12.69 -3.54 6.86
C HIS A 649 13.32 -4.47 5.79
N MET A 650 13.19 -4.23 4.49
CA MET A 650 12.14 -3.48 3.82
C MET A 650 10.88 -4.33 3.77
N ILE A 651 9.71 -3.75 4.02
CA ILE A 651 8.43 -4.44 3.79
C ILE A 651 7.87 -3.99 2.45
N MET A 652 7.46 -4.94 1.61
CA MET A 652 6.65 -4.67 0.42
C MET A 652 5.31 -5.37 0.52
N VAL A 653 4.21 -4.63 0.30
CA VAL A 653 2.84 -5.15 0.39
C VAL A 653 2.10 -4.87 -0.92
N ARG A 654 1.21 -5.78 -1.31
CA ARG A 654 0.24 -5.53 -2.38
C ARG A 654 -0.59 -4.31 -1.99
N LYS A 655 -0.64 -3.30 -2.87
CA LYS A 655 -1.28 -2.01 -2.56
C LYS A 655 -2.75 -2.19 -2.15
N SER A 656 -3.50 -3.00 -2.90
CA SER A 656 -4.91 -3.32 -2.58
C SER A 656 -5.07 -3.88 -1.16
N VAL A 657 -4.16 -4.74 -0.71
CA VAL A 657 -4.21 -5.32 0.66
C VAL A 657 -3.88 -4.27 1.72
N PHE A 658 -2.89 -3.40 1.48
CA PHE A 658 -2.58 -2.31 2.39
C PHE A 658 -3.78 -1.36 2.55
N VAL A 659 -4.46 -1.05 1.46
CA VAL A 659 -5.65 -0.19 1.41
C VAL A 659 -6.85 -0.86 2.09
N ASP A 660 -7.10 -2.14 1.83
CA ASP A 660 -8.16 -2.94 2.48
C ASP A 660 -7.97 -3.04 4.01
N LEU A 661 -6.73 -2.97 4.46
CA LEU A 661 -6.36 -2.95 5.86
C LEU A 661 -6.36 -1.53 6.46
N GLU A 662 -6.82 -0.52 5.71
CA GLU A 662 -6.88 0.89 6.10
C GLU A 662 -5.51 1.53 6.39
N GLY A 663 -4.45 0.99 5.79
CA GLY A 663 -3.08 1.50 5.87
C GLY A 663 -2.45 1.42 7.26
N TYR A 664 -1.61 2.41 7.59
CA TYR A 664 -1.04 2.58 8.92
C TYR A 664 -1.98 3.34 9.87
N ARG A 665 -2.10 2.82 11.08
CA ARG A 665 -2.95 3.34 12.15
C ARG A 665 -2.16 4.28 13.04
N GLU A 666 -2.60 5.53 13.16
CA GLU A 666 -1.83 6.60 13.82
C GLU A 666 -1.59 6.35 15.31
N GLU A 667 -2.50 5.63 15.98
CA GLU A 667 -2.42 5.31 17.40
C GLU A 667 -1.29 4.33 17.75
N TYR A 668 -0.66 3.71 16.74
CA TYR A 668 0.50 2.82 16.86
C TYR A 668 1.78 3.41 16.26
N THR A 669 1.82 4.71 15.98
CA THR A 669 3.02 5.41 15.49
C THR A 669 4.28 5.08 16.32
N GLY A 670 5.38 4.76 15.64
CA GLY A 670 6.61 4.19 16.18
C GLY A 670 6.65 2.66 16.19
N ALA A 671 5.50 2.00 16.02
CA ALA A 671 5.35 0.55 15.89
C ALA A 671 4.37 0.18 14.76
N GLN A 672 4.13 1.10 13.81
CA GLN A 672 3.15 0.97 12.75
C GLN A 672 3.42 -0.24 11.82
N ASP A 673 4.69 -0.56 11.57
CA ASP A 673 5.07 -1.73 10.77
C ASP A 673 4.72 -3.03 11.50
N TYR A 674 4.90 -3.06 12.81
CA TYR A 674 4.51 -4.21 13.63
C TYR A 674 2.99 -4.41 13.61
N ASP A 675 2.24 -3.33 13.76
CA ASP A 675 0.78 -3.34 13.64
C ASP A 675 0.30 -3.88 12.28
N LEU A 676 0.89 -3.42 11.19
CA LEU A 676 0.55 -3.88 9.85
C LEU A 676 0.83 -5.38 9.68
N LEU A 677 2.02 -5.86 10.09
CA LEU A 677 2.38 -7.27 9.97
C LEU A 677 1.49 -8.18 10.83
N LEU A 678 1.08 -7.72 12.01
CA LEU A 678 0.11 -8.43 12.84
C LEU A 678 -1.25 -8.52 12.14
N ARG A 679 -1.75 -7.44 11.53
CA ARG A 679 -3.00 -7.46 10.76
C ARG A 679 -2.91 -8.31 9.49
N LEU A 680 -1.77 -8.32 8.81
CA LEU A 680 -1.51 -9.23 7.69
C LEU A 680 -1.59 -10.71 8.14
N SER A 681 -0.99 -11.02 9.29
CA SER A 681 -0.97 -12.36 9.91
C SER A 681 -2.37 -12.91 10.25
N LEU A 682 -3.35 -12.05 10.54
CA LEU A 682 -4.74 -12.47 10.81
C LEU A 682 -5.46 -13.04 9.57
N GLY A 683 -5.07 -12.63 8.35
CA GLY A 683 -5.90 -12.82 7.15
C GLY A 683 -5.68 -14.10 6.33
N ASN A 684 -5.04 -15.14 6.87
CA ASN A 684 -4.53 -16.29 6.09
C ASN A 684 -3.78 -15.85 4.80
N ARG A 685 -3.03 -14.74 4.92
CA ARG A 685 -2.31 -14.12 3.81
C ARG A 685 -0.95 -14.78 3.64
N LYS A 686 -0.49 -14.87 2.39
CA LYS A 686 0.83 -15.44 2.08
C LYS A 686 1.90 -14.35 2.15
N ILE A 687 2.88 -14.56 3.02
CA ILE A 687 4.00 -13.66 3.26
C ILE A 687 5.29 -14.38 2.86
N VAL A 688 6.10 -13.75 2.01
CA VAL A 688 7.28 -14.37 1.39
C VAL A 688 8.55 -13.67 1.83
N HIS A 689 9.53 -14.46 2.24
CA HIS A 689 10.86 -14.00 2.56
C HIS A 689 11.79 -14.08 1.34
N ILE A 690 12.60 -13.04 1.13
CA ILE A 690 13.68 -13.01 0.15
C ILE A 690 15.00 -13.05 0.92
N PRO A 691 15.70 -14.21 0.97
CA PRO A 691 16.89 -14.42 1.80
C PRO A 691 18.15 -13.81 1.17
N GLU A 692 18.09 -12.50 0.98
CA GLU A 692 19.10 -11.61 0.42
C GLU A 692 19.10 -10.32 1.24
N VAL A 693 20.28 -9.77 1.52
CA VAL A 693 20.41 -8.49 2.23
C VAL A 693 20.13 -7.36 1.23
N LEU A 694 18.93 -6.77 1.32
CA LEU A 694 18.46 -5.78 0.34
C LEU A 694 18.19 -4.39 0.93
N TYR A 695 18.21 -4.28 2.26
CA TYR A 695 17.97 -3.04 2.99
C TYR A 695 19.16 -2.74 3.92
N HIS A 696 19.58 -1.48 3.93
CA HIS A 696 20.73 -1.02 4.70
C HIS A 696 20.31 0.09 5.67
N TRP A 697 20.17 -0.27 6.95
CA TRP A 697 19.62 0.58 8.00
C TRP A 697 20.70 1.45 8.65
N ARG A 698 20.61 2.77 8.52
CA ARG A 698 21.64 3.68 8.97
C ARG A 698 21.61 3.93 10.47
N ILE A 699 22.79 3.85 11.10
CA ILE A 699 22.98 4.21 12.50
C ILE A 699 23.25 5.71 12.61
N ILE A 700 22.20 6.50 12.84
CA ILE A 700 22.30 7.94 13.14
C ILE A 700 22.06 8.19 14.64
N GLU A 701 22.78 9.15 15.23
CA GLU A 701 22.57 9.58 16.62
C GLU A 701 21.10 10.02 16.85
N GLY A 702 20.43 9.42 17.85
CA GLY A 702 19.01 9.68 18.14
C GLY A 702 17.99 8.87 17.30
N SER A 703 18.45 8.05 16.35
CA SER A 703 17.62 7.11 15.58
C SER A 703 17.24 5.87 16.40
N ALA A 704 16.23 5.13 15.95
CA ALA A 704 15.86 3.84 16.55
C ALA A 704 16.98 2.78 16.36
N ALA A 705 17.82 2.92 15.33
CA ALA A 705 18.97 2.05 15.10
C ALA A 705 20.05 2.18 16.18
N ALA A 706 20.19 3.37 16.78
CA ALA A 706 21.20 3.68 17.78
C ALA A 706 20.80 3.26 19.20
N GLU A 707 19.54 3.48 19.62
CA GLU A 707 19.08 3.12 20.97
C GLU A 707 17.59 2.74 21.02
N VAL A 708 17.29 1.44 21.20
CA VAL A 708 15.92 0.93 21.41
C VAL A 708 15.27 1.51 22.69
N ALA A 709 16.08 1.79 23.72
CA ALA A 709 15.62 2.33 25.00
C ALA A 709 15.27 3.83 24.98
N ALA A 710 15.64 4.57 23.91
CA ALA A 710 15.45 6.01 23.84
C ALA A 710 13.99 6.45 23.58
N LYS A 711 13.09 5.52 23.21
CA LYS A 711 11.68 5.84 22.85
C LYS A 711 10.67 4.89 23.53
N PRO A 712 10.36 5.07 24.83
CA PRO A 712 9.38 4.24 25.57
C PRO A 712 8.01 4.13 24.90
N THR A 713 7.61 5.16 24.15
CA THR A 713 6.33 5.24 23.44
C THR A 713 6.21 4.18 22.34
N ALA A 714 7.27 3.91 21.58
CA ALA A 714 7.24 2.93 20.49
C ALA A 714 7.01 1.51 21.04
N LEU A 715 7.68 1.16 22.13
CA LEU A 715 7.50 -0.14 22.78
C LEU A 715 6.11 -0.30 23.40
N ASN A 716 5.55 0.76 23.99
CA ASN A 716 4.17 0.74 24.48
C ASN A 716 3.17 0.56 23.34
N ASN A 717 3.36 1.28 22.22
CA ASN A 717 2.51 1.13 21.04
C ASN A 717 2.63 -0.26 20.42
N ALA A 718 3.82 -0.86 20.39
CA ALA A 718 4.02 -2.26 19.98
C ALA A 718 3.22 -3.25 20.85
N ARG A 719 3.26 -3.09 22.19
CA ARG A 719 2.44 -3.90 23.10
C ARG A 719 0.95 -3.71 22.81
N ARG A 720 0.48 -2.47 22.68
CA ARG A 720 -0.94 -2.17 22.41
C ARG A 720 -1.40 -2.75 21.07
N ALA A 721 -0.57 -2.74 20.04
CA ALA A 721 -0.85 -3.37 18.75
C ALA A 721 -0.97 -4.90 18.90
N LEU A 722 -0.03 -5.52 19.62
CA LEU A 722 -0.04 -6.96 19.91
C LEU A 722 -1.24 -7.35 20.79
N GLU A 723 -1.66 -6.53 21.75
CA GLU A 723 -2.86 -6.77 22.54
C GLU A 723 -4.14 -6.73 21.69
N ALA A 724 -4.24 -5.78 20.77
CA ALA A 724 -5.36 -5.71 19.83
C ALA A 724 -5.38 -6.94 18.91
N TYR A 725 -4.22 -7.35 18.39
CA TYR A 725 -4.05 -8.58 17.62
C TYR A 725 -4.44 -9.83 18.41
N ALA A 726 -3.92 -9.98 19.64
CA ALA A 726 -4.17 -11.14 20.48
C ALA A 726 -5.66 -11.29 20.78
N LYS A 727 -6.37 -10.18 21.06
CA LYS A 727 -7.82 -10.18 21.26
C LYS A 727 -8.58 -10.56 20.01
N ALA A 728 -8.15 -10.07 18.84
CA ALA A 728 -8.77 -10.42 17.57
C ALA A 728 -8.56 -11.90 17.20
N LYS A 729 -7.35 -12.45 17.44
CA LYS A 729 -7.00 -13.84 17.09
C LYS A 729 -7.51 -14.87 18.08
N TYR A 730 -7.38 -14.61 19.38
CA TYR A 730 -7.58 -15.60 20.44
C TYR A 730 -8.79 -15.31 21.34
N GLY A 731 -9.47 -14.17 21.14
CA GLY A 731 -10.65 -13.77 21.88
C GLY A 731 -10.37 -12.73 22.99
N PRO A 732 -11.42 -12.16 23.60
CA PRO A 732 -11.32 -10.98 24.47
C PRO A 732 -10.53 -11.19 25.76
N GLU A 733 -10.37 -12.45 26.21
CA GLU A 733 -9.63 -12.82 27.41
C GLU A 733 -8.10 -12.89 27.18
N ALA A 734 -7.64 -12.75 25.92
CA ALA A 734 -6.23 -12.78 25.60
C ALA A 734 -5.53 -11.50 26.06
N PHE A 735 -4.30 -11.65 26.56
CA PHE A 735 -3.49 -10.56 27.09
C PHE A 735 -2.01 -10.76 26.79
N VAL A 736 -1.24 -9.67 26.89
CA VAL A 736 0.19 -9.63 26.58
C VAL A 736 0.98 -9.35 27.85
N THR A 737 1.99 -10.18 28.12
CA THR A 737 2.96 -9.98 29.20
C THR A 737 4.36 -9.72 28.64
N ASP A 738 5.29 -9.35 29.52
CA ASP A 738 6.70 -9.22 29.16
C ASP A 738 7.31 -10.57 28.80
N GLY A 739 8.24 -10.52 27.84
CA GLY A 739 9.06 -11.65 27.44
C GLY A 739 10.26 -11.87 28.38
N LYS A 740 11.20 -12.73 27.95
CA LYS A 740 12.40 -13.04 28.75
C LYS A 740 13.44 -11.92 28.75
N LEU A 741 13.44 -11.06 27.74
CA LEU A 741 14.31 -9.88 27.64
C LEU A 741 13.48 -8.62 27.48
N PHE A 742 14.06 -7.47 27.85
CA PHE A 742 13.42 -6.17 27.67
C PHE A 742 13.06 -5.96 26.19
N GLY A 743 11.83 -5.50 25.94
CA GLY A 743 11.34 -5.26 24.58
C GLY A 743 10.67 -6.46 23.90
N LEU A 744 10.77 -7.66 24.49
CA LEU A 744 10.07 -8.86 24.01
C LEU A 744 8.73 -9.04 24.71
N PHE A 745 7.83 -9.77 24.07
CA PHE A 745 6.47 -10.01 24.56
C PHE A 745 6.13 -11.51 24.63
N ARG A 746 5.07 -11.83 25.37
CA ARG A 746 4.41 -13.13 25.37
C ARG A 746 2.91 -12.93 25.31
N VAL A 747 2.26 -13.54 24.32
CA VAL A 747 0.80 -13.62 24.25
C VAL A 747 0.31 -14.79 25.11
N CYS A 748 -0.69 -14.53 25.95
CA CYS A 748 -1.39 -15.52 26.76
C CYS A 748 -2.87 -15.55 26.35
N LYS A 749 -3.46 -16.75 26.12
CA LYS A 749 -4.81 -16.87 25.54
C LYS A 749 -5.92 -16.68 26.57
N SER A 750 -5.98 -17.53 27.59
CA SER A 750 -6.95 -17.44 28.67
C SER A 750 -6.41 -18.19 29.88
N ARG A 751 -6.74 -17.71 31.09
CA ARG A 751 -6.49 -18.42 32.35
C ARG A 751 -7.75 -19.00 32.97
N THR A 752 -8.91 -18.81 32.34
CA THR A 752 -10.20 -19.30 32.80
C THR A 752 -10.63 -20.58 32.07
N ASN A 753 -10.12 -20.80 30.85
CA ASN A 753 -10.36 -22.01 30.08
C ASN A 753 -9.09 -22.88 30.00
N ALA A 754 -9.06 -23.97 30.78
CA ALA A 754 -7.97 -24.94 30.79
C ALA A 754 -8.43 -26.25 30.14
N PRO A 755 -8.21 -26.46 28.83
CA PRO A 755 -8.54 -27.74 28.21
C PRO A 755 -7.82 -28.92 28.87
N PRO A 756 -8.48 -30.08 29.04
CA PRO A 756 -7.85 -31.25 29.63
C PRO A 756 -6.61 -31.73 28.84
N VAL A 757 -5.52 -31.99 29.55
CA VAL A 757 -4.26 -32.49 28.98
C VAL A 757 -3.89 -33.85 29.56
N THR A 758 -3.41 -34.76 28.72
CA THR A 758 -2.77 -36.01 29.16
C THR A 758 -1.26 -35.83 29.10
N LEU A 759 -0.59 -35.91 30.25
CA LEU A 759 0.88 -35.98 30.34
C LEU A 759 1.30 -37.44 30.19
N VAL A 760 1.93 -37.78 29.08
CA VAL A 760 2.33 -39.14 28.74
C VAL A 760 3.80 -39.32 29.08
N MET A 761 4.06 -40.18 30.06
CA MET A 761 5.40 -40.46 30.55
C MET A 761 5.81 -41.89 30.20
N THR A 762 6.91 -42.07 29.49
CA THR A 762 7.48 -43.41 29.23
C THR A 762 8.62 -43.67 30.20
N THR A 763 8.59 -44.81 30.92
CA THR A 763 9.60 -45.09 31.94
C THR A 763 10.11 -46.53 31.92
N ASN A 764 11.38 -46.68 32.31
CA ASN A 764 11.98 -47.96 32.69
C ASN A 764 12.06 -48.15 34.22
N ASN A 765 11.48 -47.23 34.99
CA ASN A 765 11.48 -47.17 36.45
C ASN A 765 12.89 -47.25 37.05
N SER A 766 13.84 -46.50 36.47
CA SER A 766 15.25 -46.58 36.84
C SER A 766 15.62 -45.65 37.99
N VAL A 767 16.50 -46.14 38.87
CA VAL A 767 17.14 -45.36 39.94
C VAL A 767 18.56 -44.98 39.51
N LYS A 768 18.87 -43.69 39.53
CA LYS A 768 20.16 -43.14 39.09
C LYS A 768 20.69 -42.10 40.06
N ASP A 769 22.01 -41.93 40.06
CA ASP A 769 22.68 -40.83 40.74
C ASP A 769 22.64 -39.59 39.83
N VAL A 770 21.84 -38.59 40.22
CA VAL A 770 21.69 -37.33 39.49
C VAL A 770 22.45 -36.24 40.23
N GLU A 771 23.24 -35.49 39.47
CA GLU A 771 24.05 -34.39 40.01
C GLU A 771 23.15 -33.40 40.78
N HIS A 772 23.57 -33.02 41.99
CA HIS A 772 22.81 -32.14 42.90
C HIS A 772 21.42 -32.64 43.34
N ARG A 773 21.03 -33.87 43.02
CA ARG A 773 19.78 -34.52 43.51
C ARG A 773 20.04 -35.82 44.27
N GLY A 774 21.23 -36.39 44.11
CA GLY A 774 21.60 -37.66 44.73
C GLY A 774 20.94 -38.82 44.00
N ARG A 775 20.75 -39.93 44.72
CA ARG A 775 20.21 -41.16 44.15
C ARG A 775 18.68 -41.13 44.17
N ILE A 776 18.07 -40.96 43.00
CA ILE A 776 16.61 -40.79 42.84
C ILE A 776 16.02 -41.80 41.84
N ASN A 777 14.75 -42.16 42.03
CA ASN A 777 13.94 -42.78 40.98
C ASN A 777 13.45 -41.67 40.04
N LEU A 778 13.83 -41.74 38.76
CA LEU A 778 13.59 -40.67 37.78
C LEU A 778 12.10 -40.37 37.60
N ALA A 779 11.27 -41.39 37.36
CA ALA A 779 9.84 -41.22 37.14
C ALA A 779 9.09 -40.70 38.37
N VAL A 780 9.47 -41.18 39.56
CA VAL A 780 8.90 -40.72 40.84
C VAL A 780 9.26 -39.25 41.10
N HIS A 781 10.52 -38.89 40.85
CA HIS A 781 11.01 -37.51 40.99
C HIS A 781 10.28 -36.54 40.06
N LEU A 782 10.10 -36.92 38.79
CA LEU A 782 9.34 -36.11 37.84
C LEU A 782 7.88 -35.95 38.27
N LEU A 783 7.19 -37.04 38.66
CA LEU A 783 5.81 -36.98 39.18
C LEU A 783 5.69 -36.02 40.37
N GLN A 784 6.62 -36.10 41.31
CA GLN A 784 6.65 -35.21 42.46
C GLN A 784 6.82 -33.75 42.02
N SER A 785 7.75 -33.46 41.11
CA SER A 785 7.95 -32.10 40.61
C SER A 785 6.74 -31.56 39.85
N ILE A 786 5.99 -32.40 39.13
CA ILE A 786 4.74 -32.03 38.45
C ILE A 786 3.68 -31.62 39.47
N LEU A 787 3.44 -32.46 40.49
CA LEU A 787 2.45 -32.20 41.54
C LEU A 787 2.78 -30.94 42.36
N GLU A 788 4.06 -30.71 42.64
CA GLU A 788 4.50 -29.58 43.47
C GLU A 788 4.49 -28.24 42.74
N LYS A 789 4.81 -28.23 41.43
CA LYS A 789 5.11 -26.99 40.71
C LYS A 789 4.06 -26.59 39.67
N THR A 790 3.27 -27.51 39.12
CA THR A 790 2.37 -27.21 38.00
C THR A 790 1.13 -26.45 38.46
N ASP A 791 0.91 -25.24 37.92
CA ASP A 791 -0.27 -24.41 38.24
C ASP A 791 -1.46 -24.61 37.26
N TYR A 792 -1.29 -25.49 36.26
CA TYR A 792 -2.33 -25.82 35.31
C TYR A 792 -3.40 -26.73 35.96
N PRO A 793 -4.70 -26.36 35.90
CA PRO A 793 -5.71 -27.04 36.74
C PRO A 793 -6.29 -28.32 36.13
N SER A 794 -6.11 -28.57 34.82
CA SER A 794 -6.77 -29.68 34.12
C SER A 794 -5.78 -30.61 33.41
N TYR A 795 -5.07 -31.43 34.17
CA TYR A 795 -4.20 -32.47 33.61
C TYR A 795 -4.39 -33.82 34.29
N SER A 796 -3.97 -34.89 33.61
CA SER A 796 -3.84 -36.24 34.16
C SER A 796 -2.56 -36.88 33.63
N VAL A 797 -1.95 -37.76 34.42
CA VAL A 797 -0.71 -38.45 34.02
C VAL A 797 -1.01 -39.87 33.52
N LEU A 798 -0.50 -40.20 32.34
CA LEU A 798 -0.46 -41.56 31.81
C LEU A 798 0.96 -42.10 31.91
N MET A 799 1.20 -43.00 32.86
CA MET A 799 2.49 -43.63 33.07
C MET A 799 2.59 -44.93 32.26
N VAL A 800 3.55 -45.01 31.35
CA VAL A 800 3.79 -46.19 30.51
C VAL A 800 5.04 -46.94 30.97
N THR A 801 4.82 -48.09 31.60
CA THR A 801 5.85 -48.90 32.28
C THR A 801 6.15 -50.18 31.49
N ASN A 802 7.28 -50.84 31.76
CA ASN A 802 7.54 -52.19 31.22
C ASN A 802 6.98 -53.29 32.17
N GLY A 803 5.89 -53.00 32.89
CA GLY A 803 5.25 -53.92 33.84
C GLY A 803 5.75 -53.82 35.29
N THR A 804 6.62 -52.86 35.60
CA THR A 804 7.11 -52.61 36.98
C THR A 804 7.11 -51.12 37.30
N PHE A 805 6.43 -50.75 38.39
CA PHE A 805 6.45 -49.42 39.01
C PHE A 805 6.43 -49.58 40.53
N ASP A 806 7.08 -48.70 41.27
CA ASP A 806 7.15 -48.81 42.73
C ASP A 806 5.86 -48.33 43.42
N GLU A 807 5.67 -48.66 44.70
CA GLU A 807 4.48 -48.27 45.46
C GLU A 807 4.37 -46.75 45.61
N GLU A 808 5.51 -46.07 45.80
CA GLU A 808 5.57 -44.62 45.91
C GLU A 808 5.16 -43.93 44.60
N GLY A 809 5.67 -44.39 43.45
CA GLY A 809 5.26 -43.91 42.14
C GLY A 809 3.78 -44.13 41.88
N ARG A 810 3.21 -45.30 42.25
CA ARG A 810 1.76 -45.53 42.10
C ARG A 810 0.93 -44.61 42.99
N ARG A 811 1.39 -44.30 44.20
CA ARG A 811 0.71 -43.33 45.09
C ARG A 811 0.69 -41.95 44.46
N LEU A 812 1.85 -41.43 44.02
CA LEU A 812 1.93 -40.11 43.38
C LEU A 812 1.13 -40.05 42.06
N LEU A 813 1.16 -41.14 41.28
CA LEU A 813 0.36 -41.25 40.07
C LEU A 813 -1.14 -41.15 40.37
N GLN A 814 -1.61 -41.81 41.44
CA GLN A 814 -2.99 -41.70 41.89
C GLN A 814 -3.33 -40.28 42.38
N GLU A 815 -2.43 -39.60 43.10
CA GLU A 815 -2.58 -38.21 43.52
C GLU A 815 -2.70 -37.25 42.33
N SER A 816 -2.01 -37.53 41.22
CA SER A 816 -2.15 -36.77 39.96
C SER A 816 -3.43 -37.07 39.16
N GLY A 817 -4.31 -37.94 39.67
CA GLY A 817 -5.47 -38.44 38.93
C GLY A 817 -5.10 -39.30 37.72
N GLY A 818 -3.87 -39.80 37.68
CA GLY A 818 -3.28 -40.55 36.58
C GLY A 818 -3.53 -42.06 36.62
N ARG A 819 -3.03 -42.76 35.60
CA ARG A 819 -3.12 -44.22 35.50
C ARG A 819 -1.87 -44.85 34.90
N GLU A 820 -1.60 -46.09 35.29
CA GLU A 820 -0.49 -46.91 34.78
C GLU A 820 -0.98 -47.78 33.61
N VAL A 821 -0.17 -47.89 32.55
CA VAL A 821 -0.36 -48.83 31.44
C VAL A 821 0.95 -49.56 31.17
N ALA A 822 0.90 -50.90 31.10
CA ALA A 822 2.05 -51.71 30.77
C ALA A 822 2.26 -51.79 29.25
N TYR A 823 3.49 -51.56 28.80
CA TYR A 823 3.92 -51.71 27.42
C TYR A 823 4.53 -53.10 27.21
N GLU A 824 3.91 -53.90 26.34
CA GLU A 824 4.29 -55.30 26.07
C GLU A 824 5.21 -55.48 24.84
N GLY A 825 5.80 -54.39 24.32
CA GLY A 825 6.68 -54.43 23.15
C GLY A 825 8.00 -55.19 23.37
N ASP A 826 8.78 -55.38 22.30
CA ASP A 826 10.03 -56.14 22.32
C ASP A 826 11.09 -55.50 23.25
N GLN A 827 11.21 -56.06 24.45
CA GLN A 827 12.16 -55.60 25.47
C GLN A 827 13.62 -55.90 25.09
N LYS A 828 13.89 -56.76 24.10
CA LYS A 828 15.26 -57.11 23.67
C LYS A 828 15.81 -56.14 22.63
N ASN A 829 14.95 -55.60 21.77
CA ASN A 829 15.29 -54.61 20.75
C ASN A 829 14.54 -53.31 21.03
N PHE A 830 15.06 -52.50 21.95
CA PHE A 830 14.42 -51.26 22.36
C PHE A 830 14.14 -50.35 21.16
N ASN A 831 12.87 -49.97 20.99
CA ASN A 831 12.40 -49.02 20.00
C ASN A 831 11.62 -47.92 20.72
N PHE A 832 12.23 -46.73 20.82
CA PHE A 832 11.61 -45.59 21.49
C PHE A 832 10.35 -45.14 20.75
N ALA A 833 10.40 -45.07 19.41
CA ALA A 833 9.26 -44.66 18.59
C ALA A 833 8.04 -45.56 18.81
N ASP A 834 8.23 -46.88 18.91
CA ASP A 834 7.15 -47.85 19.18
C ASP A 834 6.52 -47.63 20.56
N LYS A 835 7.35 -47.48 21.60
CA LYS A 835 6.88 -47.19 22.96
C LYS A 835 6.17 -45.84 23.06
N ALA A 836 6.71 -44.80 22.42
CA ALA A 836 6.12 -43.46 22.39
C ALA A 836 4.79 -43.45 21.62
N ASN A 837 4.68 -44.18 20.51
CA ASN A 837 3.42 -44.36 19.77
C ASN A 837 2.35 -45.01 20.65
N PHE A 838 2.67 -46.13 21.31
CA PHE A 838 1.76 -46.78 22.23
C PHE A 838 1.31 -45.84 23.35
N ALA A 839 2.25 -45.06 23.89
CA ALA A 839 2.00 -44.15 24.98
C ALA A 839 1.05 -43.01 24.59
N ILE A 840 1.33 -42.31 23.48
CA ILE A 840 0.50 -41.21 22.98
C ILE A 840 -0.88 -41.71 22.54
N THR A 841 -0.94 -42.83 21.83
CA THR A 841 -2.24 -43.39 21.36
C THR A 841 -3.12 -43.92 22.49
N SER A 842 -2.53 -44.15 23.68
CA SER A 842 -3.25 -44.51 24.90
C SER A 842 -3.78 -43.30 25.69
N ALA A 843 -3.47 -42.07 25.27
CA ALA A 843 -3.99 -40.86 25.89
C ALA A 843 -5.52 -40.73 25.72
N SER A 844 -6.17 -40.08 26.67
CA SER A 844 -7.64 -39.90 26.69
C SER A 844 -8.12 -38.51 26.25
N THR A 845 -7.20 -37.57 26.05
CA THR A 845 -7.50 -36.19 25.69
C THR A 845 -6.93 -35.85 24.32
N GLU A 846 -7.46 -34.79 23.71
CA GLU A 846 -6.94 -34.30 22.43
C GLU A 846 -5.55 -33.68 22.59
N LEU A 847 -5.32 -32.91 23.66
CA LEU A 847 -4.00 -32.35 23.95
C LEU A 847 -3.16 -33.36 24.72
N VAL A 848 -1.97 -33.66 24.18
CA VAL A 848 -1.05 -34.64 24.75
C VAL A 848 0.33 -34.01 24.90
N VAL A 849 0.99 -34.23 26.03
CA VAL A 849 2.39 -33.85 26.24
C VAL A 849 3.23 -35.09 26.50
N LEU A 850 4.14 -35.41 25.60
CA LEU A 850 5.13 -36.46 25.79
C LEU A 850 6.25 -35.95 26.70
N LEU A 851 6.60 -36.74 27.72
CA LEU A 851 7.67 -36.47 28.66
C LEU A 851 8.58 -37.70 28.81
N ASN A 852 9.89 -37.48 28.76
CA ASN A 852 10.85 -38.45 29.28
C ASN A 852 10.76 -38.52 30.81
N ASP A 853 11.11 -39.67 31.38
CA ASP A 853 11.06 -39.88 32.82
C ASP A 853 12.20 -39.21 33.61
N ASP A 854 13.26 -38.75 32.95
CA ASP A 854 14.46 -38.16 33.53
C ASP A 854 14.46 -36.63 33.49
N MET A 855 13.31 -36.03 33.79
CA MET A 855 13.13 -34.57 33.84
C MET A 855 12.74 -34.03 35.21
N GLU A 856 12.83 -32.72 35.38
CA GLU A 856 12.33 -31.99 36.55
C GLU A 856 11.73 -30.63 36.13
N ILE A 857 10.51 -30.34 36.56
CA ILE A 857 9.83 -29.06 36.28
C ILE A 857 10.58 -27.89 36.94
N ARG A 858 10.80 -26.78 36.21
CA ARG A 858 11.38 -25.53 36.76
C ARG A 858 10.36 -24.41 36.88
N SER A 859 9.58 -24.11 35.83
CA SER A 859 8.57 -23.05 35.83
C SER A 859 7.19 -23.57 36.21
N SER A 860 6.39 -22.81 36.98
CA SER A 860 5.06 -23.26 37.41
C SER A 860 4.04 -23.28 36.28
N ASP A 861 4.17 -22.32 35.37
CA ASP A 861 3.29 -22.07 34.23
C ASP A 861 3.72 -22.81 32.96
N TRP A 862 4.63 -23.79 33.09
CA TRP A 862 5.22 -24.51 31.95
C TRP A 862 4.15 -25.15 31.06
N LEU A 863 3.10 -25.73 31.66
CA LEU A 863 2.05 -26.41 30.92
C LEU A 863 1.13 -25.39 30.22
N TRP A 864 0.87 -24.23 30.84
CA TRP A 864 0.22 -23.11 30.15
C TRP A 864 1.01 -22.65 28.93
N ALA A 865 2.35 -22.53 29.05
CA ALA A 865 3.21 -22.12 27.95
C ALA A 865 3.15 -23.07 26.73
N LEU A 866 3.00 -24.37 26.97
CA LEU A 866 2.80 -25.36 25.89
C LEU A 866 1.37 -25.33 25.34
N VAL A 867 0.38 -25.31 26.25
CA VAL A 867 -1.05 -25.40 25.91
C VAL A 867 -1.54 -24.17 25.16
N ASP A 868 -1.10 -22.96 25.55
CA ASP A 868 -1.44 -21.73 24.85
C ASP A 868 -1.06 -21.85 23.36
N LEU A 869 0.09 -22.43 23.03
CA LEU A 869 0.56 -22.53 21.64
C LEU A 869 -0.09 -23.70 20.87
N ILE A 870 -0.12 -24.92 21.43
CA ILE A 870 -0.60 -26.12 20.70
C ILE A 870 -2.10 -26.06 20.37
N GLN A 871 -2.86 -25.22 21.09
CA GLN A 871 -4.27 -24.97 20.79
C GLN A 871 -4.49 -24.22 19.46
N ASP A 872 -3.48 -23.52 18.92
CA ASP A 872 -3.61 -22.89 17.60
C ASP A 872 -3.78 -23.99 16.53
N GLU A 873 -4.77 -23.84 15.65
CA GLU A 873 -5.08 -24.84 14.61
C GLU A 873 -3.91 -25.07 13.68
N GLY A 874 -3.11 -24.03 13.39
CA GLY A 874 -1.94 -24.11 12.54
C GLY A 874 -0.69 -24.70 13.22
N VAL A 875 -0.73 -25.01 14.52
CA VAL A 875 0.40 -25.57 15.26
C VAL A 875 0.21 -27.07 15.51
N GLY A 876 1.22 -27.86 15.12
CA GLY A 876 1.22 -29.33 15.24
C GLY A 876 2.05 -29.87 16.40
N ALA A 877 3.13 -29.17 16.77
CA ALA A 877 3.97 -29.55 17.91
C ALA A 877 4.57 -28.33 18.61
N VAL A 878 4.73 -28.42 19.94
CA VAL A 878 5.37 -27.38 20.76
C VAL A 878 6.44 -28.00 21.66
N GLY A 879 7.65 -27.45 21.64
CA GLY A 879 8.78 -27.89 22.45
C GLY A 879 9.12 -26.93 23.58
N ALA A 880 9.57 -27.49 24.70
CA ALA A 880 10.00 -26.76 25.89
C ALA A 880 11.47 -26.30 25.82
N ARG A 881 11.87 -25.38 26.71
CA ARG A 881 13.28 -25.05 27.00
C ARG A 881 13.86 -26.08 27.96
N LEU A 882 14.85 -26.83 27.49
CA LEU A 882 15.52 -27.85 28.29
C LEU A 882 16.94 -27.44 28.61
N THR A 883 17.30 -27.56 29.88
CA THR A 883 18.65 -27.29 30.39
C THR A 883 19.18 -28.48 31.17
N TYR A 884 20.50 -28.63 31.22
CA TYR A 884 21.14 -29.51 32.19
C TYR A 884 21.03 -28.94 33.62
N PRO A 885 21.19 -29.77 34.67
CA PRO A 885 21.28 -29.29 36.06
C PRO A 885 22.39 -28.25 36.29
N THR A 886 23.38 -28.21 35.40
CA THR A 886 24.48 -27.24 35.37
C THR A 886 24.09 -25.90 34.72
N ASN A 887 22.81 -25.66 34.41
CA ASN A 887 22.28 -24.45 33.78
C ASN A 887 22.86 -24.16 32.38
N HIS A 888 23.15 -25.21 31.62
CA HIS A 888 23.51 -25.11 30.20
C HIS A 888 22.36 -25.59 29.33
N PHE A 889 22.17 -24.96 28.17
CA PHE A 889 21.18 -25.34 27.19
C PHE A 889 21.40 -26.74 26.65
N GLN A 890 20.31 -27.49 26.56
CA GLN A 890 20.26 -28.76 25.86
C GLN A 890 19.30 -28.69 24.66
N HIS A 891 18.16 -28.00 24.83
CA HIS A 891 17.21 -27.76 23.74
C HIS A 891 16.59 -26.36 23.82
N VAL A 892 16.77 -25.61 22.75
CA VAL A 892 16.12 -24.31 22.49
C VAL A 892 15.61 -24.22 21.04
N GLY A 893 15.13 -25.35 20.52
CA GLY A 893 14.77 -25.52 19.10
C GLY A 893 15.82 -26.30 18.29
N MET A 894 15.38 -26.88 17.17
CA MET A 894 16.24 -27.63 16.25
C MET A 894 16.08 -27.15 14.81
N VAL A 895 17.21 -27.14 14.10
CA VAL A 895 17.28 -26.83 12.67
C VAL A 895 17.93 -28.00 11.92
N LEU A 896 17.74 -28.03 10.61
CA LEU A 896 18.24 -29.04 9.70
C LEU A 896 19.46 -28.54 8.92
N GLY A 897 20.22 -29.49 8.36
CA GLY A 897 21.39 -29.22 7.53
C GLY A 897 22.64 -28.80 8.30
N VAL A 898 22.49 -28.43 9.58
CA VAL A 898 23.62 -28.17 10.49
C VAL A 898 24.25 -29.50 10.93
N ASN A 899 25.57 -29.60 10.82
CA ASN A 899 26.34 -30.82 11.06
C ASN A 899 25.76 -32.03 10.30
N GLU A 900 25.46 -31.80 9.01
CA GLU A 900 24.93 -32.76 8.02
C GLU A 900 23.46 -33.17 8.17
N THR A 901 22.89 -33.16 9.38
CA THR A 901 21.55 -33.74 9.65
C THR A 901 20.60 -32.77 10.32
N ALA A 902 20.46 -32.84 11.65
CA ALA A 902 19.68 -31.95 12.48
C ALA A 902 20.47 -31.64 13.76
N ALA A 903 20.36 -30.40 14.24
CA ALA A 903 21.13 -29.94 15.39
C ALA A 903 20.26 -29.17 16.37
N HIS A 904 20.55 -29.35 17.66
CA HIS A 904 20.08 -28.47 18.72
C HIS A 904 20.93 -27.21 18.71
N ILE A 905 20.30 -26.06 18.43
CA ILE A 905 21.01 -24.78 18.39
C ILE A 905 21.35 -24.35 19.82
N TYR A 906 22.52 -23.72 20.00
CA TYR A 906 23.10 -23.32 21.29
C TYR A 906 23.30 -24.46 22.30
N HIS A 907 23.31 -25.71 21.84
CA HIS A 907 23.58 -26.85 22.72
C HIS A 907 24.90 -26.65 23.49
N GLY A 908 24.87 -26.89 24.79
CA GLY A 908 26.02 -26.73 25.70
C GLY A 908 26.38 -25.28 26.06
N HIS A 909 25.65 -24.26 25.58
CA HIS A 909 25.89 -22.86 25.98
C HIS A 909 25.21 -22.56 27.34
N ASP A 910 25.72 -21.56 28.06
CA ASP A 910 25.11 -21.11 29.33
C ASP A 910 23.70 -20.56 29.11
N GLU A 911 22.77 -20.82 30.03
CA GLU A 911 21.36 -20.43 29.89
C GLU A 911 21.12 -18.91 29.88
N SER A 912 22.10 -18.10 30.32
CA SER A 912 22.08 -16.63 30.21
C SER A 912 22.43 -16.12 28.81
N THR A 913 22.83 -16.99 27.89
CA THR A 913 23.16 -16.62 26.52
C THR A 913 21.95 -15.96 25.85
N VAL A 914 22.11 -14.69 25.46
CA VAL A 914 21.11 -13.95 24.69
C VAL A 914 20.93 -14.60 23.32
N GLY A 915 22.04 -14.97 22.67
CA GLY A 915 22.04 -15.58 21.35
C GLY A 915 21.72 -14.59 20.23
N TYR A 916 21.76 -15.09 18.99
CA TYR A 916 21.48 -14.32 17.79
C TYR A 916 20.06 -13.77 17.85
N ASN A 917 19.91 -12.44 17.84
CA ASN A 917 18.64 -11.73 17.97
C ASN A 917 17.72 -12.26 19.09
N GLY A 918 18.29 -12.75 20.20
CA GLY A 918 17.49 -13.25 21.32
C GLY A 918 16.83 -14.62 21.12
N TYR A 919 17.16 -15.37 20.06
CA TYR A 919 16.45 -16.60 19.65
C TYR A 919 16.20 -17.66 20.74
N PRO A 920 17.13 -17.96 21.66
CA PRO A 920 16.87 -18.84 22.81
C PRO A 920 15.83 -18.33 23.83
N ASN A 921 15.41 -17.07 23.71
CA ASN A 921 14.64 -16.33 24.70
C ASN A 921 13.29 -15.83 24.16
N ILE A 922 12.89 -16.23 22.94
CA ILE A 922 11.63 -15.87 22.29
C ILE A 922 10.83 -17.11 21.89
N ILE A 923 9.52 -16.96 21.81
CA ILE A 923 8.67 -17.97 21.16
C ILE A 923 8.92 -17.83 19.66
N ARG A 924 9.21 -18.93 18.97
CA ARG A 924 9.42 -18.89 17.51
C ARG A 924 9.25 -20.25 16.87
N ASN A 925 9.17 -20.26 15.54
CA ASN A 925 9.12 -21.47 14.76
C ASN A 925 10.52 -22.06 14.51
N TYR A 926 10.55 -23.39 14.47
CA TYR A 926 11.70 -24.22 14.14
C TYR A 926 11.26 -25.41 13.28
N SER A 927 12.21 -26.08 12.64
CA SER A 927 11.89 -27.26 11.82
C SER A 927 11.53 -28.48 12.66
N ALA A 928 12.10 -28.57 13.86
CA ALA A 928 11.78 -29.62 14.81
C ALA A 928 11.97 -29.16 16.27
N VAL A 929 11.36 -29.92 17.17
CA VAL A 929 11.60 -29.88 18.61
C VAL A 929 11.82 -31.31 19.11
N THR A 930 12.51 -31.46 20.25
CA THR A 930 12.83 -32.79 20.75
C THR A 930 11.63 -33.50 21.36
N GLY A 931 11.58 -34.82 21.21
CA GLY A 931 10.57 -35.69 21.83
C GLY A 931 10.69 -35.80 23.36
N ALA A 932 11.73 -35.21 23.95
CA ALA A 932 11.94 -35.27 25.40
C ALA A 932 10.84 -34.52 26.18
N CYS A 933 10.38 -33.36 25.68
CA CYS A 933 9.20 -32.65 26.17
C CYS A 933 8.49 -31.98 24.99
N MET A 934 7.41 -32.61 24.50
CA MET A 934 6.69 -32.20 23.30
C MET A 934 5.19 -32.24 23.50
N ALA A 935 4.51 -31.10 23.33
CA ALA A 935 3.06 -31.05 23.23
C ALA A 935 2.61 -31.27 21.79
N THR A 936 1.55 -32.05 21.59
CA THR A 936 0.93 -32.29 20.29
C THR A 936 -0.56 -32.60 20.43
N LYS A 937 -1.24 -32.75 19.29
CA LYS A 937 -2.66 -33.12 19.19
C LYS A 937 -2.78 -34.60 18.86
N LEU A 938 -3.61 -35.34 19.59
CA LEU A 938 -3.82 -36.77 19.39
C LEU A 938 -4.39 -37.07 17.99
N SER A 939 -5.29 -36.22 17.50
CA SER A 939 -5.83 -36.31 16.14
C SER A 939 -4.73 -36.17 15.07
N LEU A 940 -3.89 -35.15 15.19
CA LEU A 940 -2.78 -34.91 14.26
C LEU A 940 -1.72 -36.02 14.33
N PHE A 941 -1.40 -36.48 15.55
CA PHE A 941 -0.48 -37.58 15.75
C PHE A 941 -0.93 -38.84 14.98
N LYS A 942 -2.23 -39.14 15.02
CA LYS A 942 -2.84 -40.23 14.24
C LYS A 942 -2.84 -39.93 12.73
N GLU A 943 -3.15 -38.70 12.33
CA GLU A 943 -3.22 -38.28 10.93
C GLU A 943 -1.88 -38.49 10.20
N VAL A 944 -0.76 -38.11 10.83
CA VAL A 944 0.57 -38.21 10.22
C VAL A 944 1.27 -39.56 10.48
N GLY A 945 0.58 -40.50 11.14
CA GLY A 945 1.09 -41.85 11.40
C GLY A 945 2.08 -41.97 12.56
N GLY A 946 2.08 -41.02 13.50
CA GLY A 946 2.90 -41.03 14.71
C GLY A 946 4.41 -41.01 14.44
N PHE A 947 5.21 -41.52 15.37
CA PHE A 947 6.64 -41.74 15.17
C PHE A 947 6.88 -42.94 14.25
N ASP A 948 7.77 -42.81 13.27
CA ASP A 948 8.11 -43.95 12.41
C ASP A 948 9.06 -44.89 13.15
N THR A 949 8.62 -46.14 13.36
CA THR A 949 9.39 -47.18 14.04
C THR A 949 10.71 -47.57 13.34
N ALA A 950 10.92 -47.15 12.08
CA ALA A 950 12.21 -47.26 11.40
C ALA A 950 13.29 -46.36 12.03
N PHE A 951 12.89 -45.29 12.71
CA PHE A 951 13.71 -44.41 13.53
C PHE A 951 13.63 -44.87 15.00
N ALA A 952 14.20 -46.03 15.31
CA ALA A 952 14.03 -46.66 16.61
C ALA A 952 14.64 -45.86 17.76
N THR A 953 15.72 -45.11 17.49
CA THR A 953 16.48 -44.39 18.50
C THR A 953 16.76 -42.93 18.16
N ASP A 954 17.15 -42.63 16.93
CA ASP A 954 17.55 -41.31 16.47
C ASP A 954 16.53 -40.77 15.46
N PHE A 955 16.41 -39.44 15.36
CA PHE A 955 15.57 -38.74 14.39
C PHE A 955 14.05 -39.00 14.45
N ASN A 956 13.53 -39.80 15.38
CA ASN A 956 12.09 -40.07 15.48
C ASN A 956 11.26 -38.79 15.69
N ASP A 957 11.67 -37.95 16.64
CA ASP A 957 11.06 -36.66 16.93
C ASP A 957 11.16 -35.67 15.77
N THR A 958 12.31 -35.65 15.11
CA THR A 958 12.59 -34.80 13.95
C THR A 958 11.74 -35.23 12.76
N ASP A 959 11.67 -36.53 12.44
CA ASP A 959 10.80 -37.08 11.40
C ASP A 959 9.33 -36.78 11.68
N TYR A 960 8.87 -36.92 12.93
CA TYR A 960 7.50 -36.56 13.31
C TYR A 960 7.20 -35.07 13.05
N CYS A 961 8.08 -34.18 13.49
CA CYS A 961 7.97 -32.75 13.23
C CYS A 961 7.91 -32.44 11.73
N LEU A 962 8.74 -33.11 10.92
CA LEU A 962 8.77 -32.90 9.47
C LEU A 962 7.53 -33.47 8.76
N LYS A 963 6.93 -34.55 9.25
CA LYS A 963 5.63 -35.03 8.75
C LYS A 963 4.50 -34.04 9.05
N LEU A 964 4.50 -33.42 10.22
CA LEU A 964 3.56 -32.33 10.54
C LEU A 964 3.75 -31.13 9.60
N ARG A 965 5.00 -30.71 9.38
CA ARG A 965 5.33 -29.61 8.47
C ARG A 965 4.94 -29.90 7.02
N ALA A 966 5.13 -31.13 6.55
CA ALA A 966 4.70 -31.56 5.22
C ALA A 966 3.17 -31.48 5.02
N LYS A 967 2.40 -31.40 6.10
CA LYS A 967 0.94 -31.17 6.11
C LYS A 967 0.54 -29.70 6.31
N GLY A 968 1.52 -28.79 6.42
CA GLY A 968 1.28 -27.36 6.62
C GLY A 968 1.21 -26.91 8.08
N TYR A 969 1.43 -27.82 9.05
CA TYR A 969 1.48 -27.44 10.46
C TYR A 969 2.84 -26.86 10.85
N ARG A 970 2.83 -25.87 11.73
CA ARG A 970 4.03 -25.25 12.29
C ARG A 970 4.49 -26.01 13.54
N VAL A 971 5.79 -25.98 13.78
CA VAL A 971 6.43 -26.46 15.00
C VAL A 971 6.98 -25.26 15.75
N VAL A 972 6.68 -25.17 17.04
CA VAL A 972 6.94 -23.98 17.86
C VAL A 972 7.82 -24.34 19.05
N TYR A 973 8.82 -23.51 19.32
CA TYR A 973 9.59 -23.54 20.56
C TYR A 973 9.08 -22.46 21.50
N THR A 974 9.00 -22.75 22.81
CA THR A 974 8.70 -21.75 23.84
C THR A 974 9.78 -21.72 24.94
N PRO A 975 10.30 -20.52 25.29
CA PRO A 975 11.26 -20.36 26.38
C PRO A 975 10.58 -20.34 27.76
N PHE A 976 9.25 -20.42 27.83
CA PHE A 976 8.48 -20.30 29.07
C PHE A 976 8.08 -21.65 29.69
N ALA A 977 8.22 -22.75 28.94
CA ALA A 977 8.17 -24.10 29.51
C ALA A 977 9.59 -24.53 29.86
N GLU A 978 9.99 -24.38 31.12
CA GLU A 978 11.37 -24.62 31.55
C GLU A 978 11.48 -25.90 32.37
N LEU A 979 12.32 -26.83 31.92
CA LEU A 979 12.57 -28.10 32.58
C LEU A 979 14.07 -28.41 32.60
N TYR A 980 14.51 -29.10 33.65
CA TYR A 980 15.78 -29.81 33.61
C TYR A 980 15.59 -31.17 32.93
N HIS A 981 16.58 -31.60 32.14
CA HIS A 981 16.65 -32.94 31.56
C HIS A 981 18.02 -33.54 31.89
N PHE A 982 18.05 -34.72 32.52
CA PHE A 982 19.27 -35.31 33.08
C PHE A 982 20.10 -36.11 32.07
N GLU A 983 19.52 -36.44 30.91
CA GLU A 983 20.08 -37.08 29.70
C GLU A 983 20.90 -38.37 29.89
N SER A 984 20.63 -39.36 29.02
CA SER A 984 21.34 -40.65 28.99
C SER A 984 21.31 -41.42 30.32
N GLN A 985 20.44 -41.03 31.25
CA GLN A 985 20.16 -41.71 32.50
C GLN A 985 19.15 -42.85 32.29
N THR A 986 18.25 -42.74 31.31
CA THR A 986 17.29 -43.80 30.99
C THR A 986 17.86 -44.85 30.01
N ALA A 987 18.83 -44.49 29.16
CA ALA A 987 19.58 -45.39 28.27
C ALA A 987 20.98 -44.83 27.90
N VAL A 988 22.04 -45.67 27.92
CA VAL A 988 23.42 -45.27 27.56
C VAL A 988 23.59 -45.29 26.03
N ARG A 989 23.98 -44.16 25.43
CA ARG A 989 24.25 -44.04 23.98
C ARG A 989 25.76 -43.94 23.71
N SER A 990 26.25 -44.67 22.70
CA SER A 990 27.66 -44.65 22.28
C SER A 990 27.92 -43.89 20.97
N SER A 991 26.93 -43.79 20.07
CA SER A 991 26.99 -43.05 18.79
C SER A 991 25.64 -43.09 18.05
N GLN A 992 25.37 -42.15 17.13
CA GLN A 992 24.21 -42.17 16.24
C GLN A 992 24.16 -43.43 15.36
N SER A 993 22.95 -43.93 15.08
CA SER A 993 22.73 -45.07 14.18
C SER A 993 23.01 -44.70 12.71
N PRO A 994 24.02 -45.31 12.04
CA PRO A 994 24.34 -44.98 10.65
C PRO A 994 23.18 -45.26 9.68
N LYS A 995 22.42 -46.33 9.94
CA LYS A 995 21.27 -46.72 9.12
C LYS A 995 20.12 -45.71 9.22
N GLU A 996 19.83 -45.24 10.43
CA GLU A 996 18.78 -44.22 10.66
C GLU A 996 19.23 -42.88 10.06
N LYS A 997 20.51 -42.51 10.19
CA LYS A 997 21.06 -41.32 9.53
C LYS A 997 20.88 -41.37 8.01
N GLU A 998 21.24 -42.47 7.35
CA GLU A 998 21.08 -42.63 5.89
C GLU A 998 19.60 -42.54 5.47
N LEU A 999 18.71 -43.17 6.22
CA LEU A 999 17.26 -43.08 5.99
C LEU A 999 16.74 -41.65 6.15
N PHE A 1000 17.19 -40.92 7.18
CA PHE A 1000 16.78 -39.55 7.44
C PHE A 1000 17.24 -38.61 6.30
N LEU A 1001 18.52 -38.69 5.93
CA LEU A 1001 19.11 -37.89 4.85
C LEU A 1001 18.41 -38.12 3.51
N SER A 1002 18.11 -39.38 3.18
CA SER A 1002 17.43 -39.72 1.92
C SER A 1002 15.97 -39.29 1.90
N ARG A 1003 15.27 -39.39 3.04
CA ARG A 1003 13.85 -39.02 3.14
C ARG A 1003 13.61 -37.52 3.10
N TRP A 1004 14.47 -36.74 3.77
CA TRP A 1004 14.24 -35.31 4.01
C TRP A 1004 15.27 -34.40 3.33
N SER A 1005 15.94 -34.89 2.28
CA SER A 1005 17.06 -34.20 1.60
C SER A 1005 16.72 -32.76 1.18
N GLU A 1006 15.50 -32.53 0.69
CA GLU A 1006 15.07 -31.21 0.19
C GLU A 1006 14.98 -30.16 1.30
N VAL A 1007 14.36 -30.52 2.43
CA VAL A 1007 14.19 -29.61 3.58
C VAL A 1007 15.50 -29.47 4.36
N ILE A 1008 16.35 -30.50 4.38
CA ILE A 1008 17.71 -30.40 4.93
C ILE A 1008 18.56 -29.44 4.08
N ALA A 1009 18.36 -29.42 2.77
CA ALA A 1009 19.02 -28.47 1.88
C ALA A 1009 18.51 -27.04 2.07
N ASN A 1010 17.26 -26.82 2.46
CA ASN A 1010 16.67 -25.49 2.65
C ASN A 1010 15.74 -25.47 3.87
N ASP A 1011 16.30 -25.33 5.08
CA ASP A 1011 15.50 -25.18 6.29
C ASP A 1011 14.92 -23.76 6.36
N PRO A 1012 13.59 -23.58 6.40
CA PRO A 1012 12.97 -22.25 6.41
C PRO A 1012 13.33 -21.42 7.66
N TYR A 1013 13.76 -22.06 8.75
CA TYR A 1013 14.09 -21.38 9.99
C TYR A 1013 15.59 -21.25 10.23
N TYR A 1014 16.42 -21.64 9.24
CA TYR A 1014 17.86 -21.48 9.21
C TYR A 1014 18.31 -20.92 7.86
N ASN A 1015 18.51 -19.60 7.82
CA ASN A 1015 18.85 -18.88 6.60
C ASN A 1015 20.08 -19.47 5.91
N ARG A 1016 20.03 -19.60 4.58
CA ARG A 1016 21.08 -20.21 3.76
C ARG A 1016 22.44 -19.47 3.83
N ASN A 1017 22.44 -18.21 4.25
CA ASN A 1017 23.63 -17.39 4.41
C ASN A 1017 24.36 -17.65 5.74
N LEU A 1018 23.89 -18.62 6.54
CA LEU A 1018 24.49 -19.04 7.80
C LEU A 1018 25.32 -20.32 7.66
N ARG A 1019 26.33 -20.45 8.51
CA ARG A 1019 27.25 -21.59 8.56
C ARG A 1019 26.52 -22.88 8.95
N ARG A 1020 26.74 -23.95 8.20
CA ARG A 1020 26.18 -25.28 8.52
C ARG A 1020 27.07 -26.13 9.43
N ASN A 1021 28.27 -25.67 9.76
CA ASN A 1021 29.20 -26.35 10.67
C ASN A 1021 29.24 -25.72 12.07
N SER A 1022 28.30 -24.82 12.38
CA SER A 1022 28.14 -24.20 13.69
C SER A 1022 26.75 -24.49 14.23
N ILE A 1023 26.67 -24.70 15.55
CA ILE A 1023 25.40 -24.83 16.29
C ILE A 1023 24.86 -23.49 16.77
N THR A 1024 25.39 -22.39 16.23
CA THR A 1024 24.94 -21.01 16.43
C THR A 1024 24.62 -20.39 15.06
N PHE A 1025 23.93 -19.24 15.04
CA PHE A 1025 23.59 -18.54 13.79
C PHE A 1025 24.75 -17.64 13.32
N GLU A 1026 25.91 -18.25 13.04
CA GLU A 1026 27.06 -17.53 12.50
C GLU A 1026 26.97 -17.39 10.97
N PRO A 1027 27.31 -16.22 10.39
CA PRO A 1027 27.24 -16.00 8.95
C PRO A 1027 28.38 -16.68 8.19
N LEU A 1028 28.15 -17.04 6.91
CA LEU A 1028 29.20 -17.56 6.03
C LEU A 1028 30.30 -16.52 5.80
N GLU A 1029 31.54 -16.98 5.68
CA GLU A 1029 32.72 -16.13 5.47
C GLU A 1029 32.68 -15.36 4.14
N ASP A 1030 31.94 -15.87 3.14
CA ASP A 1030 31.74 -15.29 1.80
C ASP A 1030 30.27 -14.90 1.54
N ALA A 1031 29.43 -14.71 2.58
CA ALA A 1031 28.03 -14.24 2.40
C ALA A 1031 27.94 -12.80 1.85
N TRP A 1032 29.07 -12.17 1.55
CA TRP A 1032 29.22 -10.76 1.23
C TRP A 1032 29.29 -10.55 -0.28
N PRO A 1033 28.36 -9.81 -0.89
CA PRO A 1033 28.69 -9.02 -2.07
C PRO A 1033 29.51 -7.80 -1.62
N VAL A 1034 30.63 -7.56 -2.30
CA VAL A 1034 31.44 -6.32 -2.18
C VAL A 1034 30.75 -5.18 -2.90
#